data_AF-A0A2P4YJC2-F1
#
_entry.id   AF-A0A2P4YJC2-F1
#
_cell.length_a   1.000
_cell.length_b   1.000
_cell.length_c   1.000
_cell.angle_alpha   90.00
_cell.angle_beta   90.00
_cell.angle_gamma   90.00
#
_symmetry.space_group_name_H-M   'P 1'
#
loop_
_entity.id
_entity.type
_entity.pdbx_description
1 polymer ?
#
loop_
_entity_poly.entity_id
_entity_poly.type
_entity_poly.pdbx_seq_one_letter_code
_entity_poly.pdbx_strand_id
1 'polypeptide(L)'
;MADTVQITMEKMVPELEDLQERKIFSADEIRQIVDKRRGFEYSLQRVPLRKIDAMRYIEYELKLDALRVVRKERLGLVKVTVGDTAGVKRVHNIFDRVLFKHRGSVELWLQYVAFCKREGSSRVLSAVFSRALQSHPRSAELWIEAASYEFGVNLNVDSARVLMQRAIRLNKHNQKLWLEYFRLELLYVQKLAMRRQVLRLDEEVEKTVDDGSTVLIDELPEEKDTEEEVSEEMEDKMNARKLVLQGAIAKIVYTNAVTAIPDDVGFRLEFVEIRDLFGVHTAAELSEFILQDCLEKFPKNEQVHAAKALRPFLTVEDSDASHLGESSEVDGADVSEAERQAEVMVVQNFETSVTQLDTISMKEQFADWLVTRLASTRQTAFLLEYARAKLKEFAFSESSTSPSLAIKYVDLIHRTDGTKDALMVVRKVCDECLPQSSEMWLLQSQLVLHSDHEETDTGRSPSAKRRRTSRGSKPTSSISNPLSVAVSVLKTALTNIVTEDYDAQFAIHNRLLQLLISSAESSSVIEKAFKSALETQKRGSTHWSSLRQQYVAWTASERSMEQVRALYTKFMVDEQLLPSSDTYSFLLLCVDIETSATSVNVPQVRKLFEKLVELFGSTHEEVWVQYVRCLSERLALFADATRIQQRALRIWKESPALMQLAFSGM
;
A
#
# COMPACT_ATOMS: atom_id res chain seq x y z
N MET A 1 -49.85 -2.18 5.36
CA MET A 1 -48.59 -2.18 6.16
C MET A 1 -48.75 -3.02 7.41
N ALA A 2 -49.75 -2.77 8.26
CA ALA A 2 -49.99 -3.62 9.44
C ALA A 2 -50.36 -5.07 9.07
N ASP A 3 -51.30 -5.25 8.13
CA ASP A 3 -51.79 -6.60 7.74
C ASP A 3 -50.70 -7.48 7.13
N THR A 4 -49.80 -6.88 6.35
CA THR A 4 -48.64 -7.58 5.77
C THR A 4 -47.64 -8.01 6.82
N VAL A 5 -47.39 -7.18 7.85
CA VAL A 5 -46.56 -7.58 9.00
C VAL A 5 -47.23 -8.72 9.76
N GLN A 6 -48.54 -8.62 9.99
CA GLN A 6 -49.30 -9.63 10.73
C GLN A 6 -49.23 -11.01 10.06
N ILE A 7 -49.46 -11.07 8.75
CA ILE A 7 -49.34 -12.31 7.95
C ILE A 7 -47.92 -12.88 8.03
N THR A 8 -46.88 -12.03 7.98
CA THR A 8 -45.51 -12.52 8.12
C THR A 8 -45.23 -13.09 9.51
N MET A 9 -45.80 -12.50 10.58
CA MET A 9 -45.64 -13.00 11.94
C MET A 9 -46.38 -14.32 12.16
N GLU A 10 -47.57 -14.49 11.58
CA GLU A 10 -48.35 -15.74 11.64
C GLU A 10 -47.58 -16.92 11.02
N LYS A 11 -46.85 -16.68 9.92
CA LYS A 11 -45.98 -17.69 9.30
C LYS A 11 -44.82 -18.14 10.19
N MET A 12 -44.45 -17.35 11.22
CA MET A 12 -43.37 -17.67 12.16
C MET A 12 -43.87 -18.42 13.39
N VAL A 13 -45.17 -18.65 13.55
CA VAL A 13 -45.71 -19.33 14.74
C VAL A 13 -45.22 -20.79 14.84
N PRO A 14 -45.27 -21.61 13.78
CA PRO A 14 -44.89 -23.03 13.89
C PRO A 14 -43.42 -23.26 14.27
N GLU A 15 -42.50 -22.38 13.85
CA GLU A 15 -41.10 -22.50 14.24
C GLU A 15 -40.86 -22.10 15.71
N LEU A 16 -41.65 -21.17 16.26
CA LEU A 16 -41.50 -20.72 17.64
C LEU A 16 -42.10 -21.74 18.61
N GLU A 17 -43.20 -22.38 18.23
CA GLU A 17 -43.80 -23.49 18.97
C GLU A 17 -42.83 -24.67 19.08
N ASP A 18 -42.20 -25.08 17.97
CA ASP A 18 -41.18 -26.14 17.94
C ASP A 18 -39.97 -25.80 18.84
N LEU A 19 -39.50 -24.55 18.82
CA LEU A 19 -38.41 -24.09 19.70
C LEU A 19 -38.80 -24.09 21.19
N GLN A 20 -40.08 -23.84 21.50
CA GLN A 20 -40.62 -23.88 22.86
C GLN A 20 -40.77 -25.31 23.38
N GLU A 21 -41.33 -26.20 22.56
CA GLU A 21 -41.54 -27.62 22.91
C GLU A 21 -40.21 -28.31 23.23
N ARG A 22 -39.16 -27.96 22.49
CA ARG A 22 -37.79 -28.46 22.69
C ARG A 22 -37.05 -27.78 23.84
N LYS A 23 -37.68 -26.81 24.53
CA LYS A 23 -37.13 -26.04 25.66
C LYS A 23 -35.81 -25.34 25.33
N ILE A 24 -35.60 -24.98 24.06
CA ILE A 24 -34.42 -24.22 23.63
C ILE A 24 -34.57 -22.75 24.06
N PHE A 25 -35.81 -22.24 24.00
CA PHE A 25 -36.19 -20.92 24.48
C PHE A 25 -37.36 -21.03 25.46
N SER A 26 -37.37 -20.15 26.47
CA SER A 26 -38.51 -20.04 27.37
C SER A 26 -39.67 -19.28 26.73
N ALA A 27 -40.89 -19.42 27.26
CA ALA A 27 -42.05 -18.68 26.77
C ALA A 27 -41.85 -17.16 26.84
N ASP A 28 -41.13 -16.66 27.85
CA ASP A 28 -40.84 -15.22 27.98
C ASP A 28 -39.79 -14.74 26.99
N GLU A 29 -38.77 -15.57 26.70
CA GLU A 29 -37.80 -15.27 25.64
C GLU A 29 -38.46 -15.24 24.26
N ILE A 30 -39.40 -16.15 23.99
CA ILE A 30 -40.15 -16.19 22.73
C ILE A 30 -40.99 -14.92 22.56
N ARG A 31 -41.66 -14.43 23.62
CA ARG A 31 -42.38 -13.15 23.58
C ARG A 31 -41.44 -12.00 23.20
N GLN A 32 -40.25 -11.93 23.81
CA GLN A 32 -39.25 -10.91 23.47
C GLN A 32 -38.75 -11.03 22.01
N ILE A 33 -38.57 -12.25 21.50
CA ILE A 33 -38.19 -12.51 20.11
C ILE A 33 -39.29 -12.02 19.16
N VAL A 34 -40.56 -12.33 19.45
CA VAL A 34 -41.72 -11.89 18.67
C VAL A 34 -41.82 -10.38 18.62
N ASP A 35 -41.65 -9.69 19.75
CA ASP A 35 -41.69 -8.22 19.81
C ASP A 35 -40.56 -7.57 19.02
N LYS A 36 -39.33 -8.10 19.14
CA LYS A 36 -38.18 -7.62 18.36
C LYS A 36 -38.37 -7.85 16.87
N ARG A 37 -38.79 -9.06 16.45
CA ARG A 37 -39.09 -9.38 15.05
C ARG A 37 -40.18 -8.48 14.48
N ARG A 38 -41.25 -8.22 15.24
CA ARG A 38 -42.31 -7.30 14.84
C ARG A 38 -41.77 -5.89 14.59
N GLY A 39 -40.90 -5.38 15.47
CA GLY A 39 -40.23 -4.08 15.28
C GLY A 39 -39.38 -4.02 14.00
N PHE A 40 -38.63 -5.09 13.71
CA PHE A 40 -37.84 -5.19 12.47
C PHE A 40 -38.72 -5.31 11.22
N GLU A 41 -39.82 -6.06 11.26
CA GLU A 41 -40.74 -6.17 10.13
C GLU A 41 -41.44 -4.84 9.82
N TYR A 42 -41.82 -4.06 10.84
CA TYR A 42 -42.29 -2.69 10.64
C TYR A 42 -41.21 -1.81 10.01
N SER A 43 -39.96 -1.95 10.46
CA SER A 43 -38.83 -1.19 9.91
C SER A 43 -38.54 -1.56 8.44
N LEU A 44 -38.64 -2.84 8.07
CA LEU A 44 -38.50 -3.32 6.68
C LEU A 44 -39.62 -2.87 5.74
N GLN A 45 -40.81 -2.59 6.27
CA GLN A 45 -41.93 -2.11 5.46
C GLN A 45 -41.93 -0.59 5.28
N ARG A 46 -41.05 0.16 5.96
CA ARG A 46 -40.90 1.60 5.74
C ARG A 46 -40.58 1.93 4.27
N VAL A 47 -41.08 3.08 3.83
CA VAL A 47 -40.82 3.64 2.50
C VAL A 47 -40.11 4.98 2.69
N PRO A 48 -38.86 5.16 2.18
CA PRO A 48 -38.02 4.16 1.53
C PRO A 48 -37.43 3.14 2.52
N LEU A 49 -37.19 1.91 2.05
CA LEU A 49 -36.47 0.88 2.82
C LEU A 49 -35.00 1.31 2.96
N ARG A 50 -34.52 1.48 4.19
CA ARG A 50 -33.10 1.76 4.46
C ARG A 50 -32.31 0.45 4.53
N LYS A 51 -31.13 0.42 3.89
CA LYS A 51 -30.23 -0.75 3.93
C LYS A 51 -29.84 -1.12 5.36
N ILE A 52 -29.58 -0.12 6.20
CA ILE A 52 -29.17 -0.28 7.61
C ILE A 52 -30.22 -1.07 8.42
N ASP A 53 -31.50 -0.82 8.20
CA ASP A 53 -32.58 -1.48 8.95
C ASP A 53 -32.62 -2.99 8.64
N ALA A 54 -32.35 -3.35 7.38
CA ALA A 54 -32.25 -4.74 6.99
C ALA A 54 -31.00 -5.43 7.51
N MET A 55 -29.85 -4.75 7.47
CA MET A 55 -28.61 -5.30 8.01
C MET A 55 -28.71 -5.58 9.51
N ARG A 56 -29.31 -4.66 10.28
CA ARG A 56 -29.57 -4.86 11.72
C ARG A 56 -30.47 -6.05 11.99
N TYR A 57 -31.47 -6.29 11.14
CA TYR A 57 -32.34 -7.44 11.28
C TYR A 57 -31.61 -8.76 10.96
N ILE A 58 -30.80 -8.78 9.90
CA ILE A 58 -29.95 -9.94 9.56
C ILE A 58 -28.99 -10.25 10.71
N GLU A 59 -28.29 -9.24 11.25
CA GLU A 59 -27.41 -9.41 12.41
C GLU A 59 -28.15 -9.97 13.63
N TYR A 60 -29.37 -9.49 13.89
CA TYR A 60 -30.20 -10.00 14.98
C TYR A 60 -30.54 -11.49 14.78
N GLU A 61 -31.00 -11.88 13.59
CA GLU A 61 -31.35 -13.28 13.32
C GLU A 61 -30.13 -14.20 13.34
N LEU A 62 -28.96 -13.73 12.88
CA LEU A 62 -27.70 -14.49 12.98
C LEU A 62 -27.26 -14.71 14.43
N LYS A 63 -27.39 -13.69 15.29
CA LYS A 63 -27.09 -13.81 16.73
C LYS A 63 -28.07 -14.76 17.42
N LEU A 64 -29.34 -14.71 17.04
CA LEU A 64 -30.37 -15.61 17.57
C LEU A 64 -30.10 -17.07 17.14
N ASP A 65 -29.71 -17.29 15.89
CA ASP A 65 -29.40 -18.63 15.40
C ASP A 65 -28.13 -19.20 16.06
N ALA A 66 -27.09 -18.38 16.25
CA ALA A 66 -25.90 -18.77 17.00
C ALA A 66 -26.25 -19.18 18.45
N LEU A 67 -27.13 -18.43 19.12
CA LEU A 67 -27.61 -18.78 20.46
C LEU A 67 -28.40 -20.09 20.46
N ARG A 68 -29.25 -20.33 19.44
CA ARG A 68 -29.98 -21.59 19.26
C ARG A 68 -29.01 -22.76 19.14
N VAL A 69 -27.96 -22.64 18.31
CA VAL A 69 -26.96 -23.71 18.10
C VAL A 69 -26.29 -24.10 19.41
N VAL A 70 -25.75 -23.13 20.15
CA VAL A 70 -25.07 -23.37 21.44
C VAL A 70 -26.02 -24.03 22.47
N ARG A 71 -27.28 -23.59 22.51
CA ARG A 71 -28.27 -24.16 23.44
C ARG A 71 -28.69 -25.57 23.03
N LYS A 72 -28.81 -25.84 21.74
CA LYS A 72 -29.12 -27.16 21.19
C LYS A 72 -28.02 -28.17 21.53
N GLU A 73 -26.76 -27.77 21.39
CA GLU A 73 -25.60 -28.59 21.76
C GLU A 73 -25.58 -28.91 23.26
N ARG A 74 -25.79 -27.90 24.11
CA ARG A 74 -25.85 -28.08 25.57
C ARG A 74 -26.97 -29.02 26.01
N LEU A 75 -28.09 -29.04 25.30
CA LEU A 75 -29.23 -29.91 25.58
C LEU A 75 -29.10 -31.32 24.95
N GLY A 76 -28.02 -31.58 24.21
CA GLY A 76 -27.77 -32.88 23.56
C GLY A 76 -28.82 -33.26 22.51
N LEU A 77 -29.50 -32.27 21.91
CA LEU A 77 -30.59 -32.51 20.97
C LEU A 77 -30.04 -32.83 19.56
N VAL A 78 -30.15 -34.09 19.13
CA VAL A 78 -29.62 -34.54 17.83
C VAL A 78 -30.59 -34.27 16.67
N LYS A 79 -31.91 -34.38 16.90
CA LYS A 79 -32.91 -34.27 15.82
C LYS A 79 -32.91 -32.86 15.19
N VAL A 80 -32.89 -32.81 13.87
CA VAL A 80 -33.08 -31.58 13.08
C VAL A 80 -34.57 -31.36 12.87
N THR A 81 -35.04 -30.15 13.18
CA THR A 81 -36.47 -29.79 13.16
C THR A 81 -36.69 -28.49 12.38
N VAL A 82 -37.95 -28.05 12.27
CA VAL A 82 -38.32 -26.86 11.51
C VAL A 82 -37.63 -25.62 12.08
N GLY A 83 -37.60 -25.48 13.41
CA GLY A 83 -36.94 -24.38 14.11
C GLY A 83 -35.43 -24.29 13.86
N ASP A 84 -34.79 -25.38 13.46
CA ASP A 84 -33.35 -25.38 13.15
C ASP A 84 -33.04 -24.81 11.76
N THR A 85 -33.96 -24.90 10.80
CA THR A 85 -33.76 -24.37 9.42
C THR A 85 -34.41 -23.00 9.21
N ALA A 86 -35.29 -22.61 10.12
CA ALA A 86 -36.14 -21.45 9.93
C ALA A 86 -35.38 -20.11 10.04
N GLY A 87 -34.39 -20.01 10.93
CA GLY A 87 -33.52 -18.83 11.07
C GLY A 87 -32.79 -18.51 9.76
N VAL A 88 -32.09 -19.52 9.20
CA VAL A 88 -31.37 -19.41 7.92
C VAL A 88 -32.32 -19.04 6.77
N LYS A 89 -33.47 -19.73 6.65
CA LYS A 89 -34.51 -19.40 5.65
C LYS A 89 -35.01 -17.97 5.76
N ARG A 90 -35.18 -17.44 6.98
CA ARG A 90 -35.58 -16.06 7.20
C ARG A 90 -34.51 -15.10 6.70
N VAL A 91 -33.23 -15.34 7.01
CA VAL A 91 -32.14 -14.49 6.52
C VAL A 91 -32.12 -14.45 4.99
N HIS A 92 -32.28 -15.58 4.30
CA HIS A 92 -32.45 -15.61 2.83
C HIS A 92 -33.61 -14.74 2.35
N ASN A 93 -34.79 -14.86 2.98
CA ASN A 93 -35.97 -14.06 2.62
C ASN A 93 -35.75 -12.56 2.85
N ILE A 94 -35.04 -12.17 3.91
CA ILE A 94 -34.69 -10.77 4.18
C ILE A 94 -33.76 -10.26 3.07
N PHE A 95 -32.69 -11.00 2.74
CA PHE A 95 -31.80 -10.63 1.63
C PHE A 95 -32.56 -10.50 0.31
N ASP A 96 -33.45 -11.44 -0.03
CA ASP A 96 -34.23 -11.38 -1.27
C ASP A 96 -35.15 -10.14 -1.33
N ARG A 97 -35.81 -9.78 -0.22
CA ARG A 97 -36.65 -8.57 -0.12
C ARG A 97 -35.83 -7.29 -0.29
N VAL A 98 -34.64 -7.25 0.29
CA VAL A 98 -33.75 -6.08 0.27
C VAL A 98 -33.14 -5.92 -1.11
N LEU A 99 -32.62 -7.00 -1.70
CA LEU A 99 -32.04 -7.01 -3.03
C LEU A 99 -33.09 -6.70 -4.11
N PHE A 100 -34.34 -7.12 -3.93
CA PHE A 100 -35.42 -6.74 -4.86
C PHE A 100 -35.60 -5.23 -4.96
N LYS A 101 -35.50 -4.49 -3.83
CA LYS A 101 -35.61 -3.02 -3.78
C LYS A 101 -34.29 -2.32 -4.12
N HIS A 102 -33.16 -2.86 -3.67
CA HIS A 102 -31.81 -2.29 -3.82
C HIS A 102 -30.95 -3.09 -4.80
N ARG A 103 -31.48 -3.34 -6.00
CA ARG A 103 -30.81 -4.17 -7.02
C ARG A 103 -29.44 -3.65 -7.46
N GLY A 104 -29.20 -2.35 -7.31
CA GLY A 104 -27.97 -1.67 -7.75
C GLY A 104 -26.76 -1.83 -6.82
N SER A 105 -26.91 -2.43 -5.64
CA SER A 105 -25.87 -2.47 -4.62
C SER A 105 -25.02 -3.75 -4.72
N VAL A 106 -23.86 -3.69 -5.36
CA VAL A 106 -22.92 -4.84 -5.46
C VAL A 106 -22.51 -5.37 -4.08
N GLU A 107 -22.28 -4.47 -3.11
CA GLU A 107 -21.92 -4.82 -1.73
C GLU A 107 -22.95 -5.74 -1.06
N LEU A 108 -24.26 -5.51 -1.28
CA LEU A 108 -25.32 -6.35 -0.70
C LEU A 108 -25.33 -7.74 -1.32
N TRP A 109 -25.02 -7.86 -2.62
CA TRP A 109 -24.88 -9.14 -3.29
C TRP A 109 -23.68 -9.93 -2.73
N LEU A 110 -22.54 -9.27 -2.54
CA LEU A 110 -21.35 -9.90 -1.95
C LEU A 110 -21.59 -10.35 -0.50
N GLN A 111 -22.26 -9.54 0.31
CA GLN A 111 -22.66 -9.93 1.67
C GLN A 111 -23.61 -11.14 1.66
N TYR A 112 -24.55 -11.20 0.71
CA TYR A 112 -25.44 -12.36 0.59
C TYR A 112 -24.69 -13.62 0.12
N VAL A 113 -23.76 -13.49 -0.82
CA VAL A 113 -22.87 -14.56 -1.26
C VAL A 113 -22.03 -15.09 -0.09
N ALA A 114 -21.43 -14.20 0.71
CA ALA A 114 -20.65 -14.57 1.89
C ALA A 114 -21.49 -15.31 2.94
N PHE A 115 -22.73 -14.87 3.17
CA PHE A 115 -23.68 -15.58 4.02
C PHE A 115 -23.95 -17.00 3.51
N CYS A 116 -24.31 -17.14 2.23
CA CYS A 116 -24.58 -18.45 1.63
C CYS A 116 -23.37 -19.39 1.66
N LYS A 117 -22.15 -18.87 1.49
CA LYS A 117 -20.89 -19.62 1.61
C LYS A 117 -20.69 -20.16 3.03
N ARG A 118 -20.91 -19.32 4.06
CA ARG A 118 -20.79 -19.72 5.47
C ARG A 118 -21.79 -20.80 5.89
N GLU A 119 -23.04 -20.67 5.45
CA GLU A 119 -24.09 -21.64 5.78
C GLU A 119 -24.05 -22.92 4.94
N GLY A 120 -23.19 -22.99 3.91
CA GLY A 120 -23.11 -24.15 3.00
C GLY A 120 -24.33 -24.31 2.07
N SER A 121 -25.08 -23.24 1.82
CA SER A 121 -26.30 -23.26 0.99
C SER A 121 -25.99 -23.20 -0.52
N SER A 122 -25.30 -24.22 -1.04
CA SER A 122 -24.76 -24.27 -2.42
C SER A 122 -25.81 -24.03 -3.51
N ARG A 123 -26.97 -24.71 -3.43
CA ARG A 123 -28.05 -24.55 -4.43
C ARG A 123 -28.62 -23.13 -4.47
N VAL A 124 -28.80 -22.52 -3.29
CA VAL A 124 -29.28 -21.13 -3.20
C VAL A 124 -28.20 -20.19 -3.73
N LEU A 125 -26.94 -20.46 -3.40
CA LEU A 125 -25.80 -19.67 -3.85
C LEU A 125 -25.67 -19.63 -5.38
N SER A 126 -25.79 -20.76 -6.09
CA SER A 126 -25.76 -20.76 -7.57
C SER A 126 -26.90 -19.94 -8.19
N ALA A 127 -28.10 -19.97 -7.59
CA ALA A 127 -29.22 -19.13 -8.01
C ALA A 127 -28.99 -17.64 -7.69
N VAL A 128 -28.35 -17.33 -6.56
CA VAL A 128 -27.95 -15.97 -6.17
C VAL A 128 -26.91 -15.43 -7.13
N PHE A 129 -25.87 -16.19 -7.47
CA PHE A 129 -24.88 -15.79 -8.47
C PHE A 129 -25.54 -15.50 -9.82
N SER A 130 -26.42 -16.39 -10.29
CA SER A 130 -27.14 -16.17 -11.54
C SER A 130 -27.92 -14.85 -11.55
N ARG A 131 -28.62 -14.51 -10.46
CA ARG A 131 -29.36 -13.24 -10.33
C ARG A 131 -28.44 -12.03 -10.17
N ALA A 132 -27.34 -12.17 -9.43
CA ALA A 132 -26.34 -11.13 -9.23
C ALA A 132 -25.66 -10.75 -10.56
N LEU A 133 -25.24 -11.74 -11.34
CA LEU A 133 -24.59 -11.55 -12.64
C LEU A 133 -25.54 -10.96 -13.69
N GLN A 134 -26.84 -11.30 -13.64
CA GLN A 134 -27.86 -10.67 -14.48
C GLN A 134 -28.06 -9.18 -14.11
N SER A 135 -28.02 -8.85 -12.83
CA SER A 135 -28.20 -7.48 -12.34
C SER A 135 -26.95 -6.62 -12.54
N HIS A 136 -25.76 -7.22 -12.47
CA HIS A 136 -24.47 -6.56 -12.55
C HIS A 136 -23.50 -7.20 -13.57
N PRO A 137 -23.80 -7.18 -14.89
CA PRO A 137 -22.94 -7.82 -15.88
C PRO A 137 -21.53 -7.19 -15.99
N ARG A 138 -21.38 -5.93 -15.57
CA ARG A 138 -20.10 -5.18 -15.63
C ARG A 138 -19.21 -5.33 -14.40
N SER A 139 -19.69 -5.96 -13.32
CA SER A 139 -18.91 -6.11 -12.10
C SER A 139 -17.98 -7.32 -12.21
N ALA A 140 -16.68 -7.07 -12.38
CA ALA A 140 -15.69 -8.14 -12.47
C ALA A 140 -15.58 -8.98 -11.19
N GLU A 141 -15.72 -8.35 -10.01
CA GLU A 141 -15.63 -9.02 -8.72
C GLU A 141 -16.65 -10.15 -8.58
N LEU A 142 -17.90 -9.91 -9.00
CA LEU A 142 -18.96 -10.93 -8.95
C LEU A 142 -18.69 -12.10 -9.90
N TRP A 143 -18.11 -11.84 -11.08
CA TRP A 143 -17.72 -12.90 -12.02
C TRP A 143 -16.57 -13.75 -11.45
N ILE A 144 -15.57 -13.10 -10.85
CA ILE A 144 -14.42 -13.77 -10.23
C ILE A 144 -14.87 -14.64 -9.06
N GLU A 145 -15.69 -14.09 -8.17
CA GLU A 145 -16.24 -14.82 -7.01
C GLU A 145 -17.13 -16.01 -7.41
N ALA A 146 -17.90 -15.87 -8.50
CA ALA A 146 -18.73 -16.96 -9.01
C ALA A 146 -17.89 -18.09 -9.60
N ALA A 147 -16.91 -17.76 -10.46
CA ALA A 147 -16.06 -18.77 -11.07
C ALA A 147 -15.12 -19.45 -10.05
N SER A 148 -14.59 -18.69 -9.08
CA SER A 148 -13.76 -19.25 -8.01
C SER A 148 -14.54 -20.24 -7.14
N TYR A 149 -15.82 -19.96 -6.88
CA TYR A 149 -16.71 -20.88 -6.18
C TYR A 149 -16.96 -22.17 -6.97
N GLU A 150 -17.28 -22.07 -8.25
CA GLU A 150 -17.48 -23.25 -9.11
C GLU A 150 -16.21 -24.11 -9.25
N PHE A 151 -15.04 -23.47 -9.37
CA PHE A 151 -13.75 -24.16 -9.46
C PHE A 151 -13.30 -24.80 -8.14
N GLY A 152 -13.48 -24.09 -7.02
CA GLY A 152 -13.00 -24.51 -5.71
C GLY A 152 -13.93 -25.50 -5.01
N VAL A 153 -15.22 -25.18 -4.95
CA VAL A 153 -16.20 -25.93 -4.14
C VAL A 153 -16.92 -26.99 -4.96
N ASN A 154 -17.43 -26.63 -6.14
CA ASN A 154 -18.15 -27.57 -7.00
C ASN A 154 -17.21 -28.44 -7.86
N LEU A 155 -15.90 -28.17 -7.83
CA LEU A 155 -14.86 -28.84 -8.62
C LEU A 155 -15.17 -28.89 -10.13
N ASN A 156 -15.95 -27.92 -10.62
CA ASN A 156 -16.42 -27.88 -12.00
C ASN A 156 -15.66 -26.82 -12.80
N VAL A 157 -14.55 -27.24 -13.38
CA VAL A 157 -13.64 -26.37 -14.15
C VAL A 157 -14.32 -25.82 -15.40
N ASP A 158 -15.14 -26.62 -16.09
CA ASP A 158 -15.80 -26.21 -17.33
C ASP A 158 -16.82 -25.10 -17.08
N SER A 159 -17.59 -25.20 -16.01
CA SER A 159 -18.52 -24.14 -15.62
C SER A 159 -17.78 -22.84 -15.25
N ALA A 160 -16.66 -22.94 -14.55
CA ALA A 160 -15.83 -21.80 -14.19
C ALA A 160 -15.23 -21.11 -15.42
N ARG A 161 -14.75 -21.90 -16.41
CA ARG A 161 -14.29 -21.39 -17.72
C ARG A 161 -15.41 -20.67 -18.48
N VAL A 162 -16.60 -21.26 -18.56
CA VAL A 162 -17.74 -20.63 -19.24
C VAL A 162 -18.11 -19.30 -18.58
N LEU A 163 -18.10 -19.22 -17.25
CA LEU A 163 -18.35 -17.98 -16.51
C LEU A 163 -17.28 -16.92 -16.82
N MET A 164 -16.00 -17.28 -16.78
CA MET A 164 -14.89 -16.37 -17.09
C MET A 164 -14.92 -15.88 -18.54
N GLN A 165 -15.12 -16.78 -19.49
CA GLN A 165 -15.22 -16.43 -20.91
C GLN A 165 -16.42 -15.51 -21.17
N ARG A 166 -17.57 -15.74 -20.49
CA ARG A 166 -18.72 -14.84 -20.57
C ARG A 166 -18.41 -13.48 -19.95
N ALA A 167 -17.72 -13.44 -18.82
CA ALA A 167 -17.29 -12.20 -18.16
C ALA A 167 -16.39 -11.36 -19.08
N ILE A 168 -15.40 -11.99 -19.69
CA ILE A 168 -14.45 -11.36 -20.62
C ILE A 168 -15.16 -10.85 -21.87
N ARG A 169 -16.10 -11.61 -22.45
CA ARG A 169 -16.90 -11.16 -23.60
C ARG A 169 -17.65 -9.85 -23.32
N LEU A 170 -18.15 -9.68 -22.09
CA LEU A 170 -18.88 -8.49 -21.66
C LEU A 170 -17.94 -7.33 -21.27
N ASN A 171 -16.79 -7.63 -20.65
CA ASN A 171 -15.88 -6.66 -20.05
C ASN A 171 -14.44 -6.83 -20.59
N LYS A 172 -14.27 -6.72 -21.91
CA LYS A 172 -13.01 -7.04 -22.61
C LYS A 172 -11.79 -6.23 -22.14
N HIS A 173 -11.99 -4.99 -21.71
CA HIS A 173 -10.91 -4.09 -21.29
C HIS A 173 -10.58 -4.17 -19.80
N ASN A 174 -11.24 -5.04 -19.04
CA ASN A 174 -10.95 -5.18 -17.62
C ASN A 174 -9.77 -6.15 -17.41
N GLN A 175 -8.62 -5.61 -17.03
CA GLN A 175 -7.38 -6.35 -16.79
C GLN A 175 -7.54 -7.46 -15.77
N LYS A 176 -8.21 -7.18 -14.64
CA LYS A 176 -8.40 -8.13 -13.54
C LYS A 176 -9.07 -9.43 -13.99
N LEU A 177 -10.01 -9.37 -14.94
CA LEU A 177 -10.68 -10.59 -15.45
C LEU A 177 -9.73 -11.49 -16.25
N TRP A 178 -8.83 -10.90 -17.03
CA TRP A 178 -7.85 -11.66 -17.80
C TRP A 178 -6.81 -12.32 -16.89
N LEU A 179 -6.31 -11.58 -15.90
CA LEU A 179 -5.36 -12.09 -14.91
C LEU A 179 -5.95 -13.23 -14.08
N GLU A 180 -7.17 -13.07 -13.58
CA GLU A 180 -7.83 -14.13 -12.80
C GLU A 180 -8.20 -15.34 -13.66
N TYR A 181 -8.54 -15.14 -14.94
CA TYR A 181 -8.77 -16.28 -15.83
C TYR A 181 -7.47 -17.04 -16.11
N PHE A 182 -6.37 -16.33 -16.34
CA PHE A 182 -5.05 -16.93 -16.49
C PHE A 182 -4.61 -17.69 -15.24
N ARG A 183 -4.78 -17.07 -14.06
CA ARG A 183 -4.52 -17.72 -12.76
C ARG A 183 -5.36 -18.99 -12.58
N LEU A 184 -6.64 -18.96 -12.96
CA LEU A 184 -7.52 -20.13 -12.89
C LEU A 184 -7.02 -21.29 -13.75
N GLU A 185 -6.56 -21.03 -14.97
CA GLU A 185 -6.02 -22.07 -15.85
C GLU A 185 -4.69 -22.64 -15.30
N LEU A 186 -3.83 -21.81 -14.71
CA LEU A 186 -2.61 -22.30 -14.04
C LEU A 186 -2.92 -23.15 -12.80
N LEU A 187 -3.90 -22.73 -11.98
CA LEU A 187 -4.38 -23.53 -10.85
C LEU A 187 -4.94 -24.88 -11.30
N TYR A 188 -5.63 -24.92 -12.45
CA TYR A 188 -6.11 -26.16 -13.03
C TYR A 188 -4.95 -27.08 -13.45
N VAL A 189 -3.95 -26.53 -14.13
CA VAL A 189 -2.74 -27.28 -14.53
C VAL A 189 -2.01 -27.85 -13.31
N GLN A 190 -1.83 -27.05 -12.26
CA GLN A 190 -1.19 -27.50 -11.03
C GLN A 190 -1.98 -28.62 -10.34
N LYS A 191 -3.30 -28.48 -10.21
CA LYS A 191 -4.16 -29.55 -9.66
C LYS A 191 -4.07 -30.82 -10.50
N LEU A 192 -4.02 -30.70 -11.82
CA LEU A 192 -3.92 -31.84 -12.72
C LEU A 192 -2.57 -32.54 -12.59
N ALA A 193 -1.47 -31.79 -12.49
CA ALA A 193 -0.13 -32.32 -12.27
C ALA A 193 -0.02 -33.03 -10.91
N MET A 194 -0.47 -32.38 -9.83
CA MET A 194 -0.50 -32.98 -8.48
C MET A 194 -1.32 -34.28 -8.44
N ARG A 195 -2.47 -34.31 -9.12
CA ARG A 195 -3.28 -35.53 -9.20
C ARG A 195 -2.53 -36.68 -9.88
N ARG A 196 -1.74 -36.41 -10.91
CA ARG A 196 -0.95 -37.44 -11.61
C ARG A 196 0.19 -37.96 -10.75
N GLN A 197 0.89 -37.06 -10.07
CA GLN A 197 1.95 -37.42 -9.14
C GLN A 197 1.42 -38.31 -8.01
N VAL A 198 0.26 -37.98 -7.42
CA VAL A 198 -0.38 -38.79 -6.38
C VAL A 198 -0.82 -40.15 -6.92
N LEU A 199 -1.35 -40.20 -8.15
CA LEU A 199 -1.74 -41.44 -8.80
C LEU A 199 -0.55 -42.25 -9.38
N ARG A 200 0.69 -41.74 -9.24
CA ARG A 200 1.91 -42.34 -9.80
C ARG A 200 1.81 -42.68 -11.28
N LEU A 201 1.02 -41.91 -12.03
CA LEU A 201 0.85 -42.10 -13.48
C LEU A 201 2.10 -41.68 -14.28
N ASP A 202 3.07 -41.06 -13.60
CA ASP A 202 4.37 -40.67 -14.15
C ASP A 202 5.48 -41.68 -13.81
N GLU A 203 5.21 -42.71 -12.98
CA GLU A 203 6.09 -43.87 -12.83
C GLU A 203 5.80 -44.83 -13.99
N GLU A 204 6.73 -44.94 -14.93
CA GLU A 204 6.73 -46.08 -15.85
C GLU A 204 6.82 -47.36 -14.99
N VAL A 205 5.73 -48.12 -14.94
CA VAL A 205 5.71 -49.41 -14.24
C VAL A 205 6.70 -50.33 -14.95
N GLU A 206 7.92 -50.45 -14.42
CA GLU A 206 8.71 -51.66 -14.58
C GLU A 206 7.87 -52.79 -13.97
N LYS A 207 7.27 -53.62 -14.82
CA LYS A 207 6.55 -54.84 -14.42
C LYS A 207 7.49 -55.71 -13.58
N THR A 208 7.39 -55.60 -12.26
CA THR A 208 7.84 -56.64 -11.35
C THR A 208 6.61 -57.38 -10.81
N VAL A 209 6.72 -58.70 -10.88
CA VAL A 209 5.66 -59.69 -10.72
C VAL A 209 5.25 -59.80 -9.25
N ASP A 210 3.93 -59.79 -9.02
CA ASP A 210 3.17 -60.45 -7.93
C ASP A 210 3.54 -60.15 -6.46
N ASP A 211 2.60 -59.56 -5.70
CA ASP A 211 1.94 -60.30 -4.62
C ASP A 211 0.77 -59.49 -4.02
N GLY A 212 -0.35 -60.17 -3.84
CA GLY A 212 -1.65 -59.58 -3.49
C GLY A 212 -1.72 -58.92 -2.12
N SER A 213 -2.23 -57.69 -2.08
CA SER A 213 -3.09 -57.19 -0.99
C SER A 213 -3.82 -55.91 -1.42
N THR A 214 -4.98 -56.07 -2.06
CA THR A 214 -5.90 -54.97 -2.37
C THR A 214 -6.95 -54.84 -1.27
N VAL A 215 -6.87 -53.76 -0.50
CA VAL A 215 -7.96 -53.30 0.39
C VAL A 215 -8.70 -52.14 -0.30
N LEU A 216 -9.85 -52.50 -0.87
CA LEU A 216 -11.12 -51.78 -0.96
C LEU A 216 -11.12 -50.24 -0.77
N ILE A 217 -11.34 -49.49 -1.86
CA ILE A 217 -12.19 -48.29 -1.86
C ILE A 217 -13.04 -48.29 -3.15
N ASP A 218 -14.33 -48.04 -2.94
CA ASP A 218 -15.48 -48.21 -3.84
C ASP A 218 -15.45 -47.50 -5.21
N GLU A 219 -16.21 -48.12 -6.11
CA GLU A 219 -16.49 -47.91 -7.53
C GLU A 219 -16.84 -46.48 -7.98
N LEU A 220 -16.20 -46.04 -9.09
CA LEU A 220 -16.74 -45.18 -10.15
C LEU A 220 -15.81 -45.26 -11.39
N PRO A 221 -16.38 -45.14 -12.60
CA PRO A 221 -16.50 -46.21 -13.58
C PRO A 221 -15.15 -46.78 -14.07
N GLU A 222 -15.09 -48.12 -14.12
CA GLU A 222 -14.02 -48.92 -14.72
C GLU A 222 -13.75 -48.48 -16.19
N GLU A 223 -12.62 -47.83 -16.45
CA GLU A 223 -11.91 -48.07 -17.71
C GLU A 223 -11.17 -49.39 -17.51
N LYS A 224 -11.72 -50.47 -18.07
CA LYS A 224 -11.02 -51.75 -18.14
C LYS A 224 -9.79 -51.54 -19.01
N ASP A 225 -8.61 -51.67 -18.40
CA ASP A 225 -7.35 -51.92 -19.07
C ASP A 225 -7.43 -53.30 -19.75
N THR A 226 -8.13 -53.38 -20.88
CA THR A 226 -7.86 -54.40 -21.88
C THR A 226 -6.70 -53.90 -22.70
N GLU A 227 -5.59 -54.65 -22.69
CA GLU A 227 -4.43 -54.51 -23.56
C GLU A 227 -4.89 -54.57 -25.03
N GLU A 228 -5.38 -53.44 -25.57
CA GLU A 228 -5.65 -53.22 -26.98
C GLU A 228 -4.66 -52.16 -27.49
N GLU A 229 -4.12 -52.41 -28.67
CA GLU A 229 -3.12 -51.60 -29.38
C GLU A 229 -3.39 -50.10 -29.23
N VAL A 230 -2.35 -49.32 -28.86
CA VAL A 230 -2.44 -47.85 -28.72
C VAL A 230 -2.88 -47.28 -30.08
N SER A 231 -4.16 -46.96 -30.22
CA SER A 231 -4.67 -46.38 -31.47
C SER A 231 -4.14 -44.97 -31.66
N GLU A 232 -4.04 -44.49 -32.90
CA GLU A 232 -3.63 -43.11 -33.23
C GLU A 232 -4.46 -42.07 -32.43
N GLU A 233 -5.74 -42.38 -32.13
CA GLU A 233 -6.61 -41.52 -31.33
C GLU A 233 -6.22 -41.43 -29.84
N MET A 234 -5.57 -42.46 -29.28
CA MET A 234 -5.06 -42.44 -27.90
C MET A 234 -3.78 -41.60 -27.80
N GLU A 235 -2.91 -41.70 -28.81
CA GLU A 235 -1.67 -40.93 -28.90
C GLU A 235 -1.96 -39.43 -29.07
N ASP A 236 -2.94 -39.08 -29.91
CA ASP A 236 -3.45 -37.71 -30.06
C ASP A 236 -4.01 -37.14 -28.74
N LYS A 237 -4.73 -37.95 -27.97
CA LYS A 237 -5.25 -37.55 -26.64
C LYS A 237 -4.12 -37.36 -25.62
N MET A 238 -3.09 -38.21 -25.63
CA MET A 238 -1.91 -38.05 -24.77
C MET A 238 -1.13 -36.78 -25.12
N ASN A 239 -0.94 -36.51 -26.41
CA ASN A 239 -0.28 -35.30 -26.90
C ASN A 239 -1.06 -34.03 -26.53
N ALA A 240 -2.38 -34.03 -26.74
CA ALA A 240 -3.25 -32.92 -26.32
C ALA A 240 -3.18 -32.67 -24.81
N ARG A 241 -3.16 -33.74 -24.00
CA ARG A 241 -3.01 -33.65 -22.54
C ARG A 241 -1.66 -33.10 -22.11
N LYS A 242 -0.57 -33.48 -22.80
CA LYS A 242 0.79 -32.94 -22.54
C LYS A 242 0.86 -31.44 -22.83
N LEU A 243 0.24 -30.99 -23.92
CA LEU A 243 0.14 -29.56 -24.26
C LEU A 243 -0.68 -28.78 -23.22
N VAL A 244 -1.74 -29.37 -22.67
CA VAL A 244 -2.51 -28.76 -21.58
C VAL A 244 -1.66 -28.61 -20.32
N LEU A 245 -0.87 -29.62 -19.95
CA LEU A 245 0.06 -29.53 -18.81
C LEU A 245 1.15 -28.47 -19.00
N GLN A 246 1.57 -28.23 -20.24
CA GLN A 246 2.51 -27.14 -20.58
C GLN A 246 1.85 -25.75 -20.51
N GLY A 247 0.56 -25.65 -20.20
CA GLY A 247 -0.14 -24.38 -20.08
C GLY A 247 -0.58 -23.77 -21.41
N ALA A 248 -0.79 -24.59 -22.45
CA ALA A 248 -1.23 -24.10 -23.77
C ALA A 248 -2.51 -23.24 -23.71
N ILE A 249 -3.45 -23.57 -22.82
CA ILE A 249 -4.67 -22.76 -22.62
C ILE A 249 -4.32 -21.41 -22.02
N ALA A 250 -3.46 -21.36 -21.00
CA ALA A 250 -2.99 -20.11 -20.39
C ALA A 250 -2.26 -19.22 -21.42
N LYS A 251 -1.48 -19.82 -22.33
CA LYS A 251 -0.86 -19.14 -23.48
C LYS A 251 -1.91 -18.48 -24.38
N ILE A 252 -2.98 -19.19 -24.71
CA ILE A 252 -4.10 -18.66 -25.52
C ILE A 252 -4.84 -17.53 -24.77
N VAL A 253 -5.00 -17.64 -23.46
CA VAL A 253 -5.60 -16.56 -22.65
C VAL A 253 -4.74 -15.32 -22.71
N TYR A 254 -3.43 -15.44 -22.55
CA TYR A 254 -2.48 -14.33 -22.65
C TYR A 254 -2.53 -13.67 -24.05
N THR A 255 -2.47 -14.44 -25.14
CA THR A 255 -2.51 -13.86 -26.49
C THR A 255 -3.82 -13.10 -26.73
N ASN A 256 -4.96 -13.65 -26.30
CA ASN A 256 -6.24 -12.97 -26.39
C ASN A 256 -6.30 -11.71 -25.50
N ALA A 257 -5.75 -11.76 -24.29
CA ALA A 257 -5.67 -10.60 -23.39
C ALA A 257 -4.88 -9.45 -24.01
N VAL A 258 -3.74 -9.78 -24.61
CA VAL A 258 -2.87 -8.83 -25.34
C VAL A 258 -3.57 -8.22 -26.55
N THR A 259 -4.37 -8.99 -27.30
CA THR A 259 -5.17 -8.41 -28.40
C THR A 259 -6.26 -7.46 -27.91
N ALA A 260 -6.77 -7.67 -26.68
CA ALA A 260 -7.81 -6.82 -26.10
C ALA A 260 -7.24 -5.56 -25.43
N ILE A 261 -6.02 -5.63 -24.87
CA ILE A 261 -5.32 -4.55 -24.16
C ILE A 261 -3.85 -4.54 -24.62
N PRO A 262 -3.54 -3.91 -25.76
CA PRO A 262 -2.22 -4.01 -26.38
C PRO A 262 -1.15 -3.17 -25.68
N ASP A 263 -1.49 -1.97 -25.21
CA ASP A 263 -0.52 -0.90 -24.88
C ASP A 263 0.00 -0.93 -23.44
N ASP A 264 -0.59 -1.73 -22.56
CA ASP A 264 -0.20 -1.78 -21.15
C ASP A 264 0.88 -2.83 -20.89
N VAL A 265 2.08 -2.37 -20.55
CA VAL A 265 3.23 -3.23 -20.22
C VAL A 265 3.16 -3.77 -18.80
N GLY A 266 2.67 -2.98 -17.84
CA GLY A 266 2.50 -3.43 -16.46
C GLY A 266 1.55 -4.63 -16.40
N PHE A 267 0.42 -4.52 -17.11
CA PHE A 267 -0.54 -5.61 -17.26
C PHE A 267 0.08 -6.91 -17.81
N ARG A 268 1.02 -6.82 -18.77
CA ARG A 268 1.70 -8.00 -19.32
C ARG A 268 2.69 -8.61 -18.34
N LEU A 269 3.40 -7.77 -17.59
CA LEU A 269 4.31 -8.21 -16.53
C LEU A 269 3.56 -8.87 -15.36
N GLU A 270 2.34 -8.46 -15.07
CA GLU A 270 1.50 -9.14 -14.07
C GLU A 270 1.23 -10.62 -14.44
N PHE A 271 1.14 -11.00 -15.73
CA PHE A 271 1.03 -12.41 -16.11
C PHE A 271 2.31 -13.20 -15.80
N VAL A 272 3.46 -12.56 -15.94
CA VAL A 272 4.77 -13.11 -15.56
C VAL A 272 4.82 -13.33 -14.05
N GLU A 273 4.47 -12.31 -13.27
CA GLU A 273 4.42 -12.41 -11.80
C GLU A 273 3.45 -13.51 -11.35
N ILE A 274 2.27 -13.58 -11.96
CA ILE A 274 1.29 -14.63 -11.64
C ILE A 274 1.86 -16.00 -11.95
N ARG A 275 2.50 -16.20 -13.12
CA ARG A 275 3.14 -17.47 -13.46
C ARG A 275 4.17 -17.83 -12.39
N ASP A 276 5.02 -16.89 -12.01
CA ASP A 276 6.15 -17.15 -11.11
C ASP A 276 5.73 -17.63 -9.72
N LEU A 277 4.49 -17.37 -9.31
CA LEU A 277 3.89 -17.97 -8.10
C LEU A 277 3.65 -19.49 -8.19
N PHE A 278 3.71 -20.11 -9.38
CA PHE A 278 3.35 -21.52 -9.60
C PHE A 278 4.56 -22.49 -9.68
N GLY A 279 5.76 -22.05 -9.32
CA GLY A 279 6.97 -22.88 -9.27
C GLY A 279 7.52 -23.29 -10.64
N VAL A 280 8.77 -23.77 -10.69
CA VAL A 280 9.46 -24.17 -11.94
C VAL A 280 8.75 -25.27 -12.74
N HIS A 281 8.14 -26.24 -12.07
CA HIS A 281 7.61 -27.44 -12.74
C HIS A 281 6.32 -27.21 -13.54
N THR A 282 5.57 -26.14 -13.27
CA THR A 282 4.35 -25.85 -14.01
C THR A 282 4.60 -24.74 -15.04
N ALA A 283 4.28 -25.04 -16.31
CA ALA A 283 4.36 -24.09 -17.42
C ALA A 283 5.69 -23.28 -17.48
N ALA A 284 6.83 -23.97 -17.44
CA ALA A 284 8.18 -23.37 -17.49
C ALA A 284 8.38 -22.42 -18.67
N GLU A 285 7.99 -22.86 -19.86
CA GLU A 285 8.18 -22.13 -21.12
C GLU A 285 7.25 -20.92 -21.26
N LEU A 286 6.20 -20.82 -20.43
CA LEU A 286 5.18 -19.77 -20.55
C LEU A 286 5.73 -18.40 -20.16
N SER A 287 6.57 -18.35 -19.13
CA SER A 287 7.21 -17.11 -18.66
C SER A 287 8.19 -16.55 -19.70
N GLU A 288 9.00 -17.41 -20.31
CA GLU A 288 9.92 -17.04 -21.38
C GLU A 288 9.16 -16.57 -22.63
N PHE A 289 8.09 -17.27 -23.00
CA PHE A 289 7.23 -16.88 -24.12
C PHE A 289 6.60 -15.49 -23.92
N ILE A 290 6.05 -15.20 -22.73
CA ILE A 290 5.45 -13.90 -22.42
C ILE A 290 6.49 -12.79 -22.50
N LEU A 291 7.68 -13.00 -21.90
CA LEU A 291 8.75 -12.01 -21.94
C LEU A 291 9.27 -11.76 -23.36
N GLN A 292 9.38 -12.80 -24.18
CA GLN A 292 9.79 -12.66 -25.57
C GLN A 292 8.76 -11.84 -26.37
N ASP A 293 7.45 -12.10 -26.20
CA ASP A 293 6.39 -11.28 -26.81
C ASP A 293 6.43 -9.82 -26.34
N CYS A 294 6.74 -9.59 -25.06
CA CYS A 294 6.91 -8.25 -24.52
C CYS A 294 8.11 -7.51 -25.12
N LEU A 295 9.26 -8.19 -25.30
CA LEU A 295 10.44 -7.60 -25.93
C LEU A 295 10.25 -7.28 -27.40
N GLU A 296 9.54 -8.13 -28.15
CA GLU A 296 9.26 -7.89 -29.56
C GLU A 296 8.34 -6.68 -29.77
N LYS A 297 7.35 -6.49 -28.90
CA LYS A 297 6.39 -5.38 -29.00
C LYS A 297 6.86 -4.10 -28.33
N PHE A 298 7.62 -4.21 -27.25
CA PHE A 298 8.12 -3.08 -26.45
C PHE A 298 9.65 -3.15 -26.27
N PRO A 299 10.42 -3.07 -27.36
CA PRO A 299 11.88 -3.21 -27.30
C PRO A 299 12.58 -2.07 -26.57
N LYS A 300 11.87 -0.96 -26.28
CA LYS A 300 12.40 0.19 -25.55
C LYS A 300 11.96 0.24 -24.08
N ASN A 301 11.12 -0.68 -23.63
CA ASN A 301 10.58 -0.61 -22.27
C ASN A 301 11.51 -1.31 -21.28
N GLU A 302 11.99 -0.50 -20.35
CA GLU A 302 13.00 -0.81 -19.36
C GLU A 302 12.54 -1.89 -18.37
N GLN A 303 11.27 -1.85 -17.97
CA GLN A 303 10.69 -2.80 -17.01
C GLN A 303 10.71 -4.25 -17.52
N VAL A 304 10.52 -4.44 -18.84
CA VAL A 304 10.55 -5.77 -19.46
C VAL A 304 11.97 -6.33 -19.46
N HIS A 305 12.96 -5.47 -19.74
CA HIS A 305 14.36 -5.85 -19.73
C HIS A 305 14.84 -6.21 -18.32
N ALA A 306 14.43 -5.45 -17.30
CA ALA A 306 14.72 -5.79 -15.91
C ALA A 306 14.06 -7.11 -15.48
N ALA A 307 12.77 -7.31 -15.81
CA ALA A 307 12.06 -8.56 -15.49
C ALA A 307 12.71 -9.78 -16.17
N LYS A 308 13.23 -9.62 -17.39
CA LYS A 308 14.01 -10.68 -18.07
C LYS A 308 15.36 -10.92 -17.39
N ALA A 309 16.05 -9.86 -17.01
CA ALA A 309 17.37 -9.98 -16.41
C ALA A 309 17.34 -10.73 -15.08
N LEU A 310 16.27 -10.59 -14.28
CA LEU A 310 16.11 -11.21 -12.97
C LEU A 310 15.71 -12.70 -12.99
N ARG A 311 15.35 -13.25 -14.15
CA ARG A 311 14.84 -14.64 -14.26
C ARG A 311 15.73 -15.75 -13.69
N PRO A 312 17.06 -15.72 -13.86
CA PRO A 312 17.94 -16.75 -13.33
C PRO A 312 17.85 -16.97 -11.81
N PHE A 313 17.36 -16.00 -11.02
CA PHE A 313 17.19 -16.20 -9.57
C PHE A 313 15.96 -17.03 -9.21
N LEU A 314 14.86 -16.86 -9.94
CA LEU A 314 13.62 -17.61 -9.67
C LEU A 314 13.81 -19.11 -9.90
N THR A 315 14.70 -19.49 -10.81
CA THR A 315 15.04 -20.91 -11.04
C THR A 315 15.88 -21.53 -9.92
N VAL A 316 16.60 -20.71 -9.14
CA VAL A 316 17.46 -21.18 -8.04
C VAL A 316 16.68 -21.25 -6.72
N GLU A 317 15.81 -20.28 -6.45
CA GLU A 317 14.97 -20.28 -5.24
C GLU A 317 14.02 -21.50 -5.18
N ASP A 318 13.52 -21.95 -6.32
CA ASP A 318 12.65 -23.14 -6.42
C ASP A 318 13.43 -24.47 -6.37
N SER A 319 14.71 -24.51 -6.79
CA SER A 319 15.54 -25.71 -6.65
C SER A 319 15.90 -26.00 -5.20
N ASP A 320 16.08 -24.96 -4.39
CA ASP A 320 16.29 -25.11 -2.95
C ASP A 320 15.00 -25.60 -2.25
N ALA A 321 13.83 -25.19 -2.74
CA ALA A 321 12.54 -25.60 -2.19
C ALA A 321 12.20 -27.08 -2.46
N SER A 322 12.63 -27.65 -3.59
CA SER A 322 12.40 -29.06 -3.92
C SER A 322 13.31 -30.03 -3.15
N HIS A 323 14.46 -29.55 -2.64
CA HIS A 323 15.39 -30.34 -1.83
C HIS A 323 15.07 -30.35 -0.33
N LEU A 324 14.07 -29.60 0.16
CA LEU A 324 13.63 -29.61 1.56
C LEU A 324 12.95 -30.94 2.02
N GLY A 325 12.82 -31.92 1.12
CA GLY A 325 12.35 -33.28 1.44
C GLY A 325 13.44 -34.25 1.92
N GLU A 326 14.72 -33.93 1.71
CA GLU A 326 15.86 -34.71 2.22
C GLU A 326 16.78 -33.81 3.03
N SER A 327 16.59 -33.83 4.35
CA SER A 327 17.47 -33.17 5.29
C SER A 327 18.89 -33.74 5.18
N SER A 328 19.80 -33.00 4.55
CA SER A 328 21.22 -33.04 4.88
C SER A 328 21.59 -31.71 5.49
N GLU A 329 21.79 -31.72 6.81
CA GLU A 329 22.45 -30.66 7.55
C GLU A 329 23.85 -30.45 6.97
N VAL A 330 24.01 -29.48 6.07
CA VAL A 330 25.33 -28.99 5.66
C VAL A 330 25.34 -27.47 5.85
N ASP A 331 26.33 -27.04 6.63
CA ASP A 331 26.68 -25.70 7.07
C ASP A 331 26.21 -24.53 6.18
N GLY A 332 25.56 -23.55 6.82
CA GLY A 332 25.13 -22.29 6.22
C GLY A 332 26.24 -21.28 5.95
N ALA A 333 27.34 -21.69 5.30
CA ALA A 333 28.48 -20.83 4.98
C ALA A 333 28.88 -20.79 3.49
N ASP A 334 28.46 -21.75 2.68
CA ASP A 334 28.77 -21.74 1.24
C ASP A 334 27.57 -21.24 0.43
N VAL A 335 27.69 -20.04 -0.14
CA VAL A 335 26.82 -19.59 -1.25
C VAL A 335 26.82 -20.69 -2.30
N SER A 336 25.66 -21.29 -2.56
CA SER A 336 25.50 -22.38 -3.52
C SER A 336 26.08 -21.92 -4.87
N GLU A 337 26.92 -22.75 -5.51
CA GLU A 337 27.51 -22.42 -6.81
C GLU A 337 26.44 -22.03 -7.86
N ALA A 338 25.22 -22.54 -7.69
CA ALA A 338 24.04 -22.16 -8.46
C ALA A 338 23.63 -20.68 -8.28
N GLU A 339 23.70 -20.14 -7.06
CA GLU A 339 23.40 -18.72 -6.78
C GLU A 339 24.44 -17.79 -7.42
N ARG A 340 25.73 -18.17 -7.38
CA ARG A 340 26.80 -17.40 -8.04
C ARG A 340 26.64 -17.41 -9.56
N GLN A 341 26.30 -18.56 -10.14
CA GLN A 341 26.05 -18.67 -11.57
C GLN A 341 24.83 -17.84 -12.00
N ALA A 342 23.77 -17.82 -11.18
CA ALA A 342 22.62 -16.95 -11.42
C ALA A 342 22.99 -15.46 -11.33
N GLU A 343 23.78 -15.04 -10.35
CA GLU A 343 24.30 -13.66 -10.23
C GLU A 343 25.06 -13.23 -11.50
N VAL A 344 25.95 -14.08 -12.01
CA VAL A 344 26.70 -13.80 -13.24
C VAL A 344 25.77 -13.67 -14.45
N MET A 345 24.79 -14.56 -14.59
CA MET A 345 23.83 -14.51 -15.70
C MET A 345 22.95 -13.27 -15.65
N VAL A 346 22.50 -12.85 -14.46
CA VAL A 346 21.70 -11.63 -14.29
C VAL A 346 22.51 -10.40 -14.66
N VAL A 347 23.76 -10.32 -14.20
CA VAL A 347 24.68 -9.25 -14.57
C VAL A 347 24.85 -9.16 -16.09
N GLN A 348 25.10 -10.28 -16.77
CA GLN A 348 25.22 -10.32 -18.23
C GLN A 348 23.93 -9.85 -18.94
N ASN A 349 22.77 -10.26 -18.43
CA ASN A 349 21.48 -9.84 -18.98
C ASN A 349 21.20 -8.35 -18.79
N PHE A 350 21.61 -7.76 -17.65
CA PHE A 350 21.53 -6.33 -17.44
C PHE A 350 22.53 -5.57 -18.32
N GLU A 351 23.78 -6.04 -18.47
CA GLU A 351 24.76 -5.40 -19.37
C GLU A 351 24.28 -5.38 -20.83
N THR A 352 23.74 -6.50 -21.32
CA THR A 352 23.15 -6.57 -22.67
C THR A 352 21.96 -5.61 -22.81
N SER A 353 21.15 -5.46 -21.77
CA SER A 353 20.01 -4.53 -21.80
C SER A 353 20.45 -3.06 -21.71
N VAL A 354 21.47 -2.73 -20.90
CA VAL A 354 22.04 -1.37 -20.80
C VAL A 354 22.71 -0.97 -22.11
N THR A 355 23.44 -1.88 -22.76
CA THR A 355 24.05 -1.61 -24.07
C THR A 355 23.02 -1.42 -25.20
N GLN A 356 21.85 -2.05 -25.09
CA GLN A 356 20.77 -1.90 -26.08
C GLN A 356 19.96 -0.61 -25.91
N LEU A 357 19.70 -0.17 -24.67
CA LEU A 357 18.80 0.94 -24.38
C LEU A 357 19.52 2.25 -24.02
N ASP A 358 20.68 2.16 -23.37
CA ASP A 358 21.48 3.26 -22.81
C ASP A 358 20.67 4.38 -22.12
N THR A 359 19.51 4.04 -21.54
CA THR A 359 18.68 4.97 -20.79
C THR A 359 19.06 5.01 -19.31
N ILE A 360 18.81 6.16 -18.68
CA ILE A 360 19.11 6.41 -17.26
C ILE A 360 18.32 5.45 -16.35
N SER A 361 17.05 5.21 -16.65
CA SER A 361 16.19 4.39 -15.78
C SER A 361 16.56 2.90 -15.82
N MET A 362 17.06 2.36 -16.94
CA MET A 362 17.70 1.03 -16.95
C MET A 362 18.91 0.93 -16.03
N LYS A 363 19.77 1.95 -16.03
CA LYS A 363 20.93 2.01 -15.14
C LYS A 363 20.48 2.09 -13.68
N GLU A 364 19.42 2.84 -13.38
CA GLU A 364 18.82 2.93 -12.04
C GLU A 364 18.26 1.60 -11.56
N GLN A 365 17.48 0.90 -12.39
CA GLN A 365 16.93 -0.42 -12.06
C GLN A 365 18.04 -1.47 -11.84
N PHE A 366 19.10 -1.43 -12.66
CA PHE A 366 20.26 -2.30 -12.44
C PHE A 366 20.99 -1.97 -11.14
N ALA A 367 21.16 -0.68 -10.82
CA ALA A 367 21.75 -0.24 -9.56
C ALA A 367 20.87 -0.59 -8.34
N ASP A 368 19.54 -0.51 -8.45
CA ASP A 368 18.62 -0.95 -7.39
C ASP A 368 18.75 -2.44 -7.12
N TRP A 369 18.81 -3.25 -8.18
CA TRP A 369 19.03 -4.68 -8.02
C TRP A 369 20.39 -4.99 -7.34
N LEU A 370 21.47 -4.32 -7.74
CA LEU A 370 22.78 -4.49 -7.11
C LEU A 370 22.75 -4.11 -5.62
N VAL A 371 22.14 -2.98 -5.26
CA VAL A 371 22.05 -2.53 -3.87
C VAL A 371 21.17 -3.45 -3.03
N THR A 372 20.02 -3.88 -3.55
CA THR A 372 19.12 -4.82 -2.85
C THR A 372 19.80 -6.16 -2.62
N ARG A 373 20.54 -6.68 -3.60
CA ARG A 373 21.30 -7.93 -3.46
C ARG A 373 22.45 -7.78 -2.46
N LEU A 374 23.19 -6.67 -2.51
CA LEU A 374 24.23 -6.39 -1.52
C LEU A 374 23.67 -6.20 -0.11
N ALA A 375 22.41 -5.77 0.07
CA ALA A 375 21.79 -5.70 1.38
C ALA A 375 21.35 -7.07 1.94
N SER A 376 21.26 -8.10 1.08
CA SER A 376 20.91 -9.46 1.50
C SER A 376 22.06 -10.16 2.24
N THR A 377 21.74 -11.09 3.13
CA THR A 377 22.70 -11.80 4.02
C THR A 377 23.69 -12.72 3.30
N ARG A 378 23.52 -12.93 1.98
CA ARG A 378 24.32 -13.85 1.15
C ARG A 378 25.11 -13.06 0.09
N GLN A 379 26.14 -12.34 0.52
CA GLN A 379 26.97 -11.52 -0.38
C GLN A 379 28.11 -12.36 -1.00
N THR A 380 28.20 -12.38 -2.32
CA THR A 380 29.38 -12.93 -3.02
C THR A 380 30.46 -11.85 -3.16
N ALA A 381 31.72 -12.19 -2.87
CA ALA A 381 32.85 -11.25 -3.02
C ALA A 381 32.97 -10.67 -4.45
N PHE A 382 32.68 -11.48 -5.46
CA PHE A 382 32.61 -11.06 -6.87
C PHE A 382 31.61 -9.92 -7.09
N LEU A 383 30.40 -10.04 -6.54
CA LEU A 383 29.33 -9.07 -6.74
C LEU A 383 29.71 -7.71 -6.14
N LEU A 384 30.40 -7.69 -5.00
CA LEU A 384 30.85 -6.45 -4.35
C LEU A 384 31.87 -5.71 -5.22
N GLU A 385 32.90 -6.40 -5.70
CA GLU A 385 33.91 -5.80 -6.58
C GLU A 385 33.29 -5.31 -7.90
N TYR A 386 32.43 -6.13 -8.49
CA TYR A 386 31.74 -5.80 -9.74
C TYR A 386 30.80 -4.60 -9.57
N ALA A 387 29.96 -4.59 -8.52
CA ALA A 387 29.05 -3.49 -8.22
C ALA A 387 29.82 -2.18 -7.97
N ARG A 388 30.96 -2.24 -7.28
CA ARG A 388 31.82 -1.08 -7.05
C ARG A 388 32.36 -0.52 -8.38
N ALA A 389 32.79 -1.37 -9.29
CA ALA A 389 33.28 -0.95 -10.61
C ALA A 389 32.15 -0.35 -11.47
N LYS A 390 30.99 -0.99 -11.52
CA LYS A 390 29.85 -0.55 -12.33
C LYS A 390 29.14 0.70 -11.80
N LEU A 391 28.91 0.79 -10.50
CA LEU A 391 28.34 2.01 -9.91
C LEU A 391 29.29 3.19 -10.07
N LYS A 392 30.60 2.98 -10.01
CA LYS A 392 31.58 4.01 -10.36
C LYS A 392 31.45 4.45 -11.82
N GLU A 393 31.36 3.49 -12.75
CA GLU A 393 31.15 3.79 -14.17
C GLU A 393 29.87 4.63 -14.38
N PHE A 394 28.77 4.27 -13.73
CA PHE A 394 27.50 5.00 -13.82
C PHE A 394 27.54 6.38 -13.16
N ALA A 395 28.24 6.52 -12.03
CA ALA A 395 28.34 7.78 -11.29
C ALA A 395 29.22 8.84 -11.96
N PHE A 396 30.16 8.45 -12.82
CA PHE A 396 31.09 9.36 -13.52
C PHE A 396 30.82 9.46 -15.03
N SER A 397 29.74 8.87 -15.55
CA SER A 397 29.39 8.95 -16.98
C SER A 397 28.83 10.33 -17.35
N GLU A 398 29.50 11.05 -18.26
CA GLU A 398 29.16 12.43 -18.64
C GLU A 398 27.77 12.59 -19.30
N SER A 399 27.19 11.53 -19.87
CA SER A 399 25.95 11.59 -20.67
C SER A 399 24.70 11.02 -19.99
N SER A 400 24.80 10.40 -18.80
CA SER A 400 23.67 9.67 -18.18
C SER A 400 23.72 9.60 -16.64
N THR A 401 24.40 10.54 -15.99
CA THR A 401 24.50 10.56 -14.53
C THR A 401 23.22 11.09 -13.90
N SER A 402 22.51 10.24 -13.14
CA SER A 402 21.43 10.68 -12.25
C SER A 402 21.94 10.85 -10.81
N PRO A 403 21.37 11.79 -10.04
CA PRO A 403 21.69 11.93 -8.61
C PRO A 403 21.47 10.63 -7.83
N SER A 404 20.43 9.87 -8.16
CA SER A 404 20.10 8.61 -7.50
C SER A 404 21.21 7.56 -7.62
N LEU A 405 21.83 7.43 -8.81
CA LEU A 405 22.94 6.52 -9.08
C LEU A 405 24.19 6.90 -8.29
N ALA A 406 24.50 8.20 -8.26
CA ALA A 406 25.62 8.72 -7.50
C ALA A 406 25.44 8.50 -5.98
N ILE A 407 24.23 8.72 -5.45
CA ILE A 407 23.90 8.47 -4.03
C ILE A 407 24.11 6.99 -3.69
N LYS A 408 23.62 6.07 -4.53
CA LYS A 408 23.81 4.62 -4.33
C LYS A 408 25.29 4.22 -4.32
N TYR A 409 26.11 4.81 -5.18
CA TYR A 409 27.55 4.58 -5.19
C TYR A 409 28.23 5.08 -3.90
N VAL A 410 27.85 6.28 -3.45
CA VAL A 410 28.38 6.88 -2.22
C VAL A 410 27.98 6.07 -0.98
N ASP A 411 26.73 5.60 -0.91
CA ASP A 411 26.26 4.73 0.18
C ASP A 411 27.02 3.40 0.22
N LEU A 412 27.26 2.79 -0.95
CA LEU A 412 28.09 1.58 -1.03
C LEU A 412 29.50 1.82 -0.45
N ILE A 413 30.17 2.90 -0.85
CA ILE A 413 31.51 3.25 -0.35
C ILE A 413 31.46 3.57 1.15
N HIS A 414 30.42 4.27 1.61
CA HIS A 414 30.27 4.59 3.02
C HIS A 414 30.19 3.32 3.88
N ARG A 415 29.49 2.28 3.39
CA ARG A 415 29.39 0.98 4.08
C ARG A 415 30.68 0.15 4.01
N THR A 416 31.44 0.21 2.92
CA THR A 416 32.64 -0.64 2.73
C THR A 416 33.94 -0.01 3.21
N ASP A 417 34.18 1.25 2.84
CA ASP A 417 35.45 1.97 3.03
C ASP A 417 35.37 3.06 4.13
N GLY A 418 34.15 3.39 4.58
CA GLY A 418 33.92 4.33 5.68
C GLY A 418 33.61 5.77 5.26
N THR A 419 33.35 6.64 6.24
CA THR A 419 32.88 8.03 6.06
C THR A 419 33.84 8.93 5.27
N LYS A 420 35.16 8.77 5.46
CA LYS A 420 36.19 9.64 4.86
C LYS A 420 36.32 9.44 3.35
N ASP A 421 36.30 8.20 2.89
CA ASP A 421 36.40 7.86 1.47
C ASP A 421 35.12 8.22 0.72
N ALA A 422 33.96 8.02 1.36
CA ALA A 422 32.67 8.48 0.84
C ALA A 422 32.66 10.01 0.63
N LEU A 423 33.21 10.79 1.57
CA LEU A 423 33.32 12.26 1.43
C LEU A 423 34.21 12.70 0.27
N MET A 424 35.31 11.99 0.01
CA MET A 424 36.17 12.30 -1.14
C MET A 424 35.44 12.05 -2.46
N VAL A 425 34.67 10.96 -2.53
CA VAL A 425 33.89 10.62 -3.72
C VAL A 425 32.76 11.61 -3.95
N VAL A 426 32.00 11.96 -2.92
CA VAL A 426 30.93 12.96 -3.02
C VAL A 426 31.46 14.30 -3.52
N ARG A 427 32.59 14.78 -2.98
CA ARG A 427 33.23 16.02 -3.45
C ARG A 427 33.54 15.98 -4.94
N LYS A 428 34.16 14.89 -5.40
CA LYS A 428 34.47 14.72 -6.83
C LYS A 428 33.21 14.71 -7.70
N VAL A 429 32.16 14.00 -7.28
CA VAL A 429 30.90 13.95 -8.04
C VAL A 429 30.20 15.33 -8.05
N CYS A 430 30.18 16.05 -6.93
CA CYS A 430 29.62 17.40 -6.85
C CYS A 430 30.39 18.41 -7.73
N ASP A 431 31.72 18.32 -7.76
CA ASP A 431 32.57 19.28 -8.48
C ASP A 431 32.65 18.97 -9.99
N GLU A 432 32.69 17.70 -10.38
CA GLU A 432 32.96 17.28 -11.78
C GLU A 432 31.71 16.86 -12.55
N CYS A 433 30.70 16.26 -11.92
CA CYS A 433 29.60 15.59 -12.64
C CYS A 433 28.23 16.25 -12.42
N LEU A 434 27.87 16.57 -11.17
CA LEU A 434 26.52 17.02 -10.78
C LEU A 434 26.52 18.27 -9.89
N PRO A 435 27.11 19.40 -10.33
CA PRO A 435 27.15 20.63 -9.53
C PRO A 435 25.76 21.23 -9.26
N GLN A 436 24.76 20.88 -10.08
CA GLN A 436 23.40 21.41 -10.00
C GLN A 436 22.48 20.58 -9.07
N SER A 437 22.89 19.39 -8.62
CA SER A 437 22.01 18.50 -7.83
C SER A 437 21.99 18.87 -6.35
N SER A 438 20.84 19.27 -5.82
CA SER A 438 20.69 19.61 -4.39
C SER A 438 20.87 18.42 -3.45
N GLU A 439 20.44 17.23 -3.88
CA GLU A 439 20.50 16.00 -3.07
C GLU A 439 21.94 15.62 -2.73
N MET A 440 22.86 15.78 -3.69
CA MET A 440 24.28 15.47 -3.50
C MET A 440 24.95 16.43 -2.51
N TRP A 441 24.66 17.73 -2.61
CA TRP A 441 25.15 18.73 -1.66
C TRP A 441 24.59 18.52 -0.25
N LEU A 442 23.32 18.11 -0.15
CA LEU A 442 22.70 17.74 1.13
C LEU A 442 23.37 16.50 1.73
N LEU A 443 23.60 15.45 0.93
CA LEU A 443 24.31 14.24 1.36
C LEU A 443 25.74 14.57 1.82
N GLN A 444 26.45 15.43 1.09
CA GLN A 444 27.77 15.90 1.49
C GLN A 444 27.72 16.58 2.87
N SER A 445 26.75 17.47 3.08
CA SER A 445 26.59 18.16 4.37
C SER A 445 26.28 17.18 5.52
N GLN A 446 25.50 16.13 5.25
CA GLN A 446 25.14 15.11 6.23
C GLN A 446 26.32 14.19 6.58
N LEU A 447 27.10 13.78 5.58
CA LEU A 447 28.29 12.94 5.78
C LEU A 447 29.40 13.70 6.52
N VAL A 448 29.56 15.00 6.27
CA VAL A 448 30.51 15.85 7.02
C VAL A 448 30.15 15.82 8.51
N LEU A 449 28.87 15.97 8.86
CA LEU A 449 28.42 15.90 10.25
C LEU A 449 28.56 14.50 10.89
N HIS A 450 28.44 13.43 10.10
CA HIS A 450 28.62 12.06 10.60
C HIS A 450 30.10 11.73 10.88
N SER A 451 31.03 12.27 10.09
CA SER A 451 32.46 11.99 10.26
C SER A 451 33.01 12.40 11.63
N ASP A 452 32.40 13.38 12.30
CA ASP A 452 32.81 13.80 13.64
C ASP A 452 32.26 12.93 14.76
N HIS A 453 31.07 12.34 14.59
CA HIS A 453 30.52 11.43 15.59
C HIS A 453 31.43 10.20 15.77
N GLU A 454 31.92 9.63 14.66
CA GLU A 454 32.86 8.51 14.68
C GLU A 454 34.23 8.88 15.31
N GLU A 455 34.74 10.09 15.08
CA GLU A 455 35.97 10.57 15.71
C GLU A 455 35.79 10.83 17.22
N THR A 456 34.58 11.20 17.67
CA THR A 456 34.30 11.38 19.11
C THR A 456 34.10 10.07 19.88
N ASP A 457 33.56 9.03 19.25
CA ASP A 457 33.31 7.72 19.89
C ASP A 457 34.56 6.82 19.92
N THR A 458 35.42 6.89 18.90
CA THR A 458 36.71 6.18 18.91
C THR A 458 37.71 6.73 19.95
N GLY A 459 37.44 7.91 20.51
CA GLY A 459 38.25 8.56 21.55
C GLY A 459 37.97 8.15 23.00
N ARG A 460 36.94 7.33 23.29
CA ARG A 460 36.59 6.90 24.66
C ARG A 460 37.05 5.47 24.96
N SER A 461 38.32 5.28 25.30
CA SER A 461 38.79 4.14 26.09
C SER A 461 38.89 4.51 27.60
N PRO A 462 38.65 3.58 28.53
CA PRO A 462 38.38 3.89 29.93
C PRO A 462 39.64 4.32 30.69
N SER A 463 39.46 5.35 31.53
CA SER A 463 40.47 6.05 32.31
C SER A 463 41.45 5.15 33.08
N ALA A 464 42.76 5.36 32.86
CA ALA A 464 43.82 5.00 33.81
C ALA A 464 44.63 6.24 34.24
N LYS A 465 45.00 6.24 35.51
CA LYS A 465 45.40 7.38 36.34
C LYS A 465 46.74 8.04 35.94
N ARG A 466 46.69 9.35 35.68
CA ARG A 466 47.56 10.45 36.19
C ARG A 466 49.09 10.24 36.29
N ARG A 467 49.88 11.02 35.53
CA ARG A 467 50.98 11.87 36.07
C ARG A 467 51.43 12.99 35.12
N ARG A 468 51.56 14.20 35.68
CA ARG A 468 52.11 15.45 35.08
C ARG A 468 53.57 15.27 34.64
N THR A 469 53.96 15.88 33.52
CA THR A 469 54.98 16.97 33.44
C THR A 469 55.15 17.58 32.02
N SER A 470 55.29 18.92 32.03
CA SER A 470 56.07 19.82 31.15
C SER A 470 55.79 19.97 29.64
N ARG A 471 55.31 21.20 29.33
CA ARG A 471 55.68 22.10 28.21
C ARG A 471 56.34 21.49 26.98
N GLY A 472 55.59 21.49 25.88
CA GLY A 472 56.09 21.55 24.51
C GLY A 472 55.05 22.26 23.64
N SER A 473 55.36 23.48 23.21
CA SER A 473 54.58 24.23 22.24
C SER A 473 54.62 23.53 20.87
N LYS A 474 53.46 23.09 20.38
CA LYS A 474 53.24 22.70 18.97
C LYS A 474 52.01 23.45 18.45
N PRO A 475 51.98 23.76 17.14
CA PRO A 475 51.06 24.75 16.58
C PRO A 475 49.65 24.19 16.61
N THR A 476 48.71 25.01 17.06
CA THR A 476 47.27 24.77 16.98
C THR A 476 46.85 24.76 15.50
N SER A 477 46.86 23.61 14.85
CA SER A 477 46.08 23.40 13.63
C SER A 477 44.61 23.51 14.02
N SER A 478 43.99 24.59 13.56
CA SER A 478 42.56 24.90 13.72
C SER A 478 41.71 23.67 13.37
N ILE A 479 41.16 23.00 14.38
CA ILE A 479 40.05 22.07 14.21
C ILE A 479 38.87 22.97 13.83
N SER A 480 38.66 23.19 12.53
CA SER A 480 37.50 23.89 12.02
C SER A 480 36.27 23.13 12.50
N ASN A 481 35.39 23.80 13.25
CA ASN A 481 34.15 23.20 13.74
C ASN A 481 33.44 22.57 12.54
N PRO A 482 33.18 21.25 12.51
CA PRO A 482 32.66 20.56 11.34
C PRO A 482 31.32 21.11 10.83
N LEU A 483 30.54 21.65 11.76
CA LEU A 483 29.31 22.35 11.42
C LEU A 483 29.58 23.61 10.58
N SER A 484 30.71 24.31 10.81
CA SER A 484 31.14 25.41 9.94
C SER A 484 31.55 24.93 8.54
N VAL A 485 32.12 23.73 8.44
CA VAL A 485 32.47 23.10 7.16
C VAL A 485 31.19 22.71 6.41
N ALA A 486 30.21 22.09 7.08
CA ALA A 486 28.91 21.77 6.48
C ALA A 486 28.15 23.02 6.01
N VAL A 487 28.17 24.11 6.79
CA VAL A 487 27.61 25.41 6.39
C VAL A 487 28.33 25.99 5.18
N SER A 488 29.66 25.85 5.09
CA SER A 488 30.42 26.32 3.92
C SER A 488 30.07 25.55 2.65
N VAL A 489 29.89 24.23 2.74
CA VAL A 489 29.47 23.35 1.63
C VAL A 489 28.09 23.74 1.11
N LEU A 490 27.13 24.02 2.01
CA LEU A 490 25.80 24.46 1.59
C LEU A 490 25.81 25.86 0.97
N LYS A 491 26.71 26.75 1.41
CA LYS A 491 26.88 28.07 0.77
C LYS A 491 27.49 27.95 -0.64
N THR A 492 28.42 27.02 -0.86
CA THR A 492 28.97 26.74 -2.22
C THR A 492 27.93 26.06 -3.11
N ALA A 493 27.05 25.23 -2.54
CA ALA A 493 25.95 24.65 -3.30
C ALA A 493 25.01 25.73 -3.87
N LEU A 494 24.70 26.76 -3.07
CA LEU A 494 23.84 27.87 -3.49
C LEU A 494 24.42 28.70 -4.65
N THR A 495 25.74 28.72 -4.85
CA THR A 495 26.35 29.41 -6.00
C THR A 495 26.33 28.57 -7.28
N ASN A 496 26.26 27.24 -7.14
CA ASN A 496 26.39 26.30 -8.25
C ASN A 496 25.04 25.86 -8.84
N ILE A 497 23.95 26.03 -8.09
CA ILE A 497 22.60 25.60 -8.50
C ILE A 497 21.95 26.62 -9.43
N VAL A 498 21.16 26.11 -10.37
CA VAL A 498 20.39 26.92 -11.32
C VAL A 498 19.37 27.78 -10.57
N THR A 499 19.31 29.06 -10.92
CA THR A 499 18.48 30.06 -10.25
C THR A 499 16.96 29.81 -10.39
N GLU A 500 16.54 28.97 -11.33
CA GLU A 500 15.13 28.64 -11.59
C GLU A 500 14.63 27.36 -10.88
N ASP A 501 15.52 26.55 -10.29
CA ASP A 501 15.13 25.35 -9.53
C ASP A 501 14.78 25.70 -8.09
N TYR A 502 13.54 26.14 -7.89
CA TYR A 502 13.01 26.58 -6.61
C TYR A 502 12.98 25.46 -5.55
N ASP A 503 12.77 24.21 -5.95
CA ASP A 503 12.63 23.09 -5.01
C ASP A 503 14.00 22.70 -4.44
N ALA A 504 15.00 22.59 -5.32
CA ALA A 504 16.40 22.36 -4.95
C ALA A 504 16.95 23.45 -4.02
N GLN A 505 16.67 24.72 -4.36
CA GLN A 505 17.05 25.85 -3.54
C GLN A 505 16.36 25.85 -2.18
N PHE A 506 15.07 25.51 -2.12
CA PHE A 506 14.32 25.46 -0.86
C PHE A 506 14.91 24.41 0.09
N ALA A 507 15.22 23.22 -0.43
CA ALA A 507 15.79 22.13 0.37
C ALA A 507 17.13 22.53 1.03
N ILE A 508 18.01 23.18 0.26
CA ILE A 508 19.31 23.65 0.77
C ILE A 508 19.15 24.80 1.75
N HIS A 509 18.33 25.80 1.45
CA HIS A 509 18.11 26.91 2.37
C HIS A 509 17.49 26.43 3.69
N ASN A 510 16.53 25.51 3.65
CA ASN A 510 15.92 24.94 4.85
C ASN A 510 16.96 24.18 5.70
N ARG A 511 17.80 23.35 5.06
CA ARG A 511 18.89 22.65 5.76
C ARG A 511 19.93 23.62 6.33
N LEU A 512 20.32 24.64 5.57
CA LEU A 512 21.23 25.69 6.01
C LEU A 512 20.66 26.41 7.25
N LEU A 513 19.40 26.81 7.21
CA LEU A 513 18.73 27.47 8.33
C LEU A 513 18.67 26.59 9.58
N GLN A 514 18.36 25.30 9.43
CA GLN A 514 18.40 24.34 10.54
C GLN A 514 19.78 24.25 11.19
N LEU A 515 20.85 24.20 10.38
CA LEU A 515 22.23 24.15 10.88
C LEU A 515 22.67 25.46 11.53
N LEU A 516 22.24 26.61 11.00
CA LEU A 516 22.54 27.92 11.58
C LEU A 516 21.80 28.16 12.90
N ILE A 517 20.58 27.63 13.05
CA ILE A 517 19.83 27.69 14.30
C ILE A 517 20.48 26.77 15.35
N SER A 518 20.90 25.57 14.98
CA SER A 518 21.56 24.64 15.91
C SER A 518 22.95 25.10 16.33
N SER A 519 23.63 25.92 15.51
CA SER A 519 24.99 26.39 15.78
C SER A 519 25.10 27.58 16.73
N ALA A 520 23.97 28.13 17.18
CA ALA A 520 23.91 29.35 18.00
C ALA A 520 24.71 30.52 17.39
N GLU A 521 24.75 30.62 16.06
CA GLU A 521 25.33 31.76 15.36
C GLU A 521 24.56 33.06 15.64
N SER A 522 25.19 34.21 15.42
CA SER A 522 24.58 35.51 15.72
C SER A 522 23.21 35.67 15.04
N SER A 523 22.21 36.18 15.77
CA SER A 523 20.85 36.43 15.27
C SER A 523 20.82 37.25 13.96
N SER A 524 21.84 38.09 13.71
CA SER A 524 21.97 38.84 12.45
C SER A 524 22.32 37.98 11.22
N VAL A 525 23.07 36.89 11.39
CA VAL A 525 23.44 36.00 10.28
C VAL A 525 22.24 35.16 9.86
N ILE A 526 21.50 34.64 10.85
CA ILE A 526 20.27 33.88 10.61
C ILE A 526 19.23 34.77 9.89
N GLU A 527 19.07 36.02 10.30
CA GLU A 527 18.16 36.96 9.63
C GLU A 527 18.53 37.23 8.17
N LYS A 528 19.84 37.38 7.88
CA LYS A 528 20.32 37.53 6.49
C LYS A 528 20.07 36.27 5.67
N ALA A 529 20.25 35.09 6.26
CA ALA A 529 19.98 33.81 5.60
C ALA A 529 18.49 33.65 5.27
N PHE A 530 17.58 33.98 6.19
CA PHE A 530 16.14 33.97 5.93
C PHE A 530 15.73 34.96 4.83
N LYS A 531 16.30 36.17 4.82
CA LYS A 531 16.02 37.16 3.75
C LYS A 531 16.52 36.66 2.39
N SER A 532 17.75 36.14 2.33
CA SER A 532 18.30 35.53 1.12
C SER A 532 17.41 34.38 0.62
N ALA A 533 16.95 33.50 1.50
CA ALA A 533 16.08 32.38 1.15
C ALA A 533 14.71 32.83 0.63
N LEU A 534 14.16 33.94 1.13
CA LEU A 534 12.89 34.49 0.67
C LEU A 534 13.01 35.24 -0.67
N GLU A 535 14.19 35.80 -0.98
CA GLU A 535 14.48 36.49 -2.24
C GLU A 535 14.69 35.53 -3.41
N THR A 536 15.24 34.34 -3.14
CA THR A 536 15.47 33.31 -4.16
C THR A 536 14.19 32.59 -4.58
N GLN A 537 13.17 32.56 -3.71
CA GLN A 537 11.93 31.83 -3.94
C GLN A 537 10.84 32.67 -4.62
N LYS A 538 10.04 32.03 -5.47
CA LYS A 538 8.87 32.70 -6.09
C LYS A 538 7.84 33.09 -5.02
N ARG A 539 7.51 34.37 -4.95
CA ARG A 539 6.52 34.90 -3.99
C ARG A 539 5.18 34.18 -4.11
N GLY A 540 4.62 33.77 -2.97
CA GLY A 540 3.33 33.08 -2.90
C GLY A 540 3.37 31.59 -3.26
N SER A 541 4.54 30.99 -3.49
CA SER A 541 4.66 29.53 -3.59
C SER A 541 4.47 28.87 -2.21
N THR A 542 4.22 27.56 -2.22
CA THR A 542 4.15 26.72 -1.01
C THR A 542 5.46 26.79 -0.22
N HIS A 543 6.60 26.67 -0.92
CA HIS A 543 7.95 26.77 -0.36
C HIS A 543 8.22 28.13 0.28
N TRP A 544 7.83 29.21 -0.40
CA TRP A 544 7.96 30.58 0.11
C TRP A 544 7.11 30.79 1.37
N SER A 545 5.87 30.28 1.37
CA SER A 545 4.96 30.37 2.51
C SER A 545 5.49 29.61 3.73
N SER A 546 6.10 28.44 3.51
CA SER A 546 6.76 27.65 4.55
C SER A 546 7.97 28.39 5.15
N LEU A 547 8.87 28.95 4.32
CA LEU A 547 10.00 29.76 4.80
C LEU A 547 9.52 30.98 5.60
N ARG A 548 8.45 31.64 5.15
CA ARG A 548 7.86 32.77 5.87
C ARG A 548 7.37 32.35 7.26
N GLN A 549 6.64 31.24 7.35
CA GLN A 549 6.15 30.72 8.63
C GLN A 549 7.30 30.37 9.57
N GLN A 550 8.35 29.71 9.07
CA GLN A 550 9.55 29.39 9.84
C GLN A 550 10.27 30.66 10.32
N TYR A 551 10.37 31.68 9.48
CA TYR A 551 11.02 32.94 9.85
C TYR A 551 10.27 33.65 10.98
N VAL A 552 8.93 33.71 10.92
CA VAL A 552 8.11 34.31 11.97
C VAL A 552 8.23 33.52 13.28
N ALA A 553 8.13 32.18 13.21
CA ALA A 553 8.28 31.31 14.37
C ALA A 553 9.65 31.46 15.05
N TRP A 554 10.74 31.51 14.27
CA TRP A 554 12.08 31.74 14.80
C TRP A 554 12.22 33.14 15.43
N THR A 555 11.66 34.19 14.82
CA THR A 555 11.71 35.52 15.44
C THR A 555 10.93 35.58 16.76
N ALA A 556 9.87 34.78 16.90
CA ALA A 556 9.10 34.69 18.14
C ALA A 556 9.87 33.99 19.26
N SER A 557 10.77 33.05 18.96
CA SER A 557 11.58 32.37 19.98
C SER A 557 12.77 33.21 20.47
N GLU A 558 13.38 34.01 19.60
CA GLU A 558 14.66 34.69 19.89
C GLU A 558 14.53 36.20 20.18
N ARG A 559 13.48 36.88 19.69
CA ARG A 559 13.38 38.35 19.70
C ARG A 559 12.17 38.88 20.45
N SER A 560 12.18 40.20 20.70
CA SER A 560 11.05 40.91 21.31
C SER A 560 9.80 40.86 20.45
N MET A 561 8.63 40.68 21.07
CA MET A 561 7.31 40.63 20.41
C MET A 561 7.01 41.81 19.48
N GLU A 562 7.57 43.00 19.74
CA GLU A 562 7.39 44.19 18.88
C GLU A 562 8.01 44.01 17.49
N GLN A 563 9.18 43.36 17.42
CA GLN A 563 9.86 43.08 16.15
C GLN A 563 9.14 41.98 15.36
N VAL A 564 8.60 40.98 16.07
CA VAL A 564 7.74 39.94 15.47
C VAL A 564 6.49 40.57 14.85
N ARG A 565 5.84 41.49 15.59
CA ARG A 565 4.72 42.29 15.12
C ARG A 565 5.03 43.08 13.86
N ALA A 566 6.14 43.81 13.85
CA ALA A 566 6.58 44.57 12.68
C ALA A 566 6.82 43.64 11.46
N LEU A 567 7.34 42.45 11.70
CA LEU A 567 7.69 41.48 10.67
C LEU A 567 6.46 40.82 10.03
N TYR A 568 5.54 40.26 10.82
CA TYR A 568 4.35 39.65 10.22
C TYR A 568 3.38 40.71 9.67
N THR A 569 3.32 41.92 10.25
CA THR A 569 2.53 43.02 9.66
C THR A 569 3.08 43.48 8.33
N LYS A 570 4.41 43.51 8.16
CA LYS A 570 5.04 43.75 6.87
C LYS A 570 4.63 42.69 5.84
N PHE A 571 4.66 41.41 6.19
CA PHE A 571 4.18 40.35 5.29
C PHE A 571 2.69 40.48 4.96
N MET A 572 1.84 40.87 5.91
CA MET A 572 0.42 41.12 5.64
C MET A 572 0.14 42.31 4.72
N VAL A 573 1.03 43.32 4.69
CA VAL A 573 0.87 44.52 3.85
C VAL A 573 1.50 44.32 2.47
N ASP A 574 2.65 43.66 2.42
CA ASP A 574 3.40 43.43 1.18
C ASP A 574 2.77 42.33 0.30
N GLU A 575 1.86 41.51 0.85
CA GLU A 575 1.22 40.39 0.15
C GLU A 575 -0.27 40.61 -0.17
N GLN A 576 -0.67 40.24 -1.39
CA GLN A 576 -2.08 39.95 -1.69
C GLN A 576 -2.41 38.56 -1.14
N LEU A 577 -2.89 38.52 0.10
CA LEU A 577 -3.31 37.28 0.78
C LEU A 577 -4.51 36.66 0.03
N LEU A 578 -4.24 35.68 -0.82
CA LEU A 578 -5.27 34.87 -1.49
C LEU A 578 -5.81 33.81 -0.51
N PRO A 579 -7.09 33.38 -0.63
CA PRO A 579 -7.63 32.29 0.16
C PRO A 579 -6.96 30.95 -0.19
N SER A 580 -5.85 30.63 0.48
CA SER A 580 -5.11 29.36 0.36
C SER A 580 -4.88 28.72 1.73
N SER A 581 -4.74 27.39 1.76
CA SER A 581 -4.44 26.64 3.00
C SER A 581 -3.17 27.16 3.71
N ASP A 582 -2.18 27.63 2.96
CA ASP A 582 -0.93 28.16 3.50
C ASP A 582 -1.11 29.54 4.16
N THR A 583 -2.06 30.33 3.63
CA THR A 583 -2.43 31.62 4.21
C THR A 583 -3.23 31.42 5.50
N TYR A 584 -4.11 30.43 5.51
CA TYR A 584 -4.84 30.02 6.71
C TYR A 584 -3.90 29.63 7.85
N SER A 585 -2.98 28.70 7.59
CA SER A 585 -1.99 28.26 8.58
C SER A 585 -1.06 29.37 9.06
N PHE A 586 -0.65 30.29 8.17
CA PHE A 586 0.17 31.45 8.56
C PHE A 586 -0.57 32.40 9.50
N LEU A 587 -1.83 32.72 9.22
CA LEU A 587 -2.62 33.62 10.07
C LEU A 587 -2.91 32.98 11.44
N LEU A 588 -3.17 31.67 11.47
CA LEU A 588 -3.28 30.94 12.74
C LEU A 588 -1.98 30.94 13.54
N LEU A 589 -0.83 30.71 12.91
CA LEU A 589 0.47 30.81 13.57
C LEU A 589 0.67 32.20 14.20
N CYS A 590 0.30 33.27 13.50
CA CYS A 590 0.40 34.63 14.04
C CYS A 590 -0.52 34.84 15.26
N VAL A 591 -1.74 34.26 15.24
CA VAL A 591 -2.66 34.28 16.38
C VAL A 591 -2.08 33.50 17.57
N ASP A 592 -1.50 32.33 17.33
CA ASP A 592 -0.89 31.52 18.39
C ASP A 592 0.31 32.21 19.02
N ILE A 593 1.13 32.89 18.22
CA ILE A 593 2.26 33.68 18.72
C ILE A 593 1.76 34.85 19.60
N GLU A 594 0.72 35.58 19.17
CA GLU A 594 0.18 36.69 19.97
C GLU A 594 -0.53 36.23 21.25
N THR A 595 -1.18 35.07 21.22
CA THR A 595 -1.89 34.52 22.39
C THR A 595 -0.97 33.80 23.38
N SER A 596 0.19 33.32 22.95
CA SER A 596 1.23 32.76 23.82
C SER A 596 2.14 33.83 24.44
N ALA A 597 2.05 35.08 23.96
CA ALA A 597 2.82 36.19 24.52
C ALA A 597 2.42 36.50 25.97
N THR A 598 3.41 36.87 26.79
CA THR A 598 3.21 37.30 28.19
C THR A 598 2.30 38.52 28.33
N SER A 599 2.21 39.36 27.30
CA SER A 599 1.25 40.47 27.20
C SER A 599 0.50 40.42 25.87
N VAL A 600 -0.75 39.96 25.94
CA VAL A 600 -1.58 39.76 24.75
C VAL A 600 -2.12 41.11 24.23
N ASN A 601 -1.81 41.43 22.98
CA ASN A 601 -2.31 42.63 22.32
C ASN A 601 -3.68 42.34 21.66
N VAL A 602 -4.76 42.57 22.41
CA VAL A 602 -6.14 42.29 21.99
C VAL A 602 -6.52 42.96 20.65
N PRO A 603 -6.23 44.26 20.40
CA PRO A 603 -6.48 44.87 19.10
C PRO A 603 -5.88 44.12 17.91
N GLN A 604 -4.67 43.60 18.10
CA GLN A 604 -3.93 42.93 17.03
C GLN A 604 -4.45 41.52 16.77
N VAL A 605 -4.78 40.76 17.83
CA VAL A 605 -5.45 39.46 17.72
C VAL A 605 -6.79 39.60 16.99
N ARG A 606 -7.56 40.65 17.31
CA ARG A 606 -8.81 40.97 16.59
C ARG A 606 -8.56 41.22 15.11
N LYS A 607 -7.54 42.00 14.76
CA LYS A 607 -7.20 42.31 13.37
C LYS A 607 -6.85 41.03 12.59
N LEU A 608 -6.12 40.09 13.20
CA LEU A 608 -5.78 38.80 12.58
C LEU A 608 -7.02 37.92 12.35
N PHE A 609 -7.88 37.79 13.37
CA PHE A 609 -9.11 37.01 13.23
C PHE A 609 -10.12 37.61 12.25
N GLU A 610 -10.27 38.94 12.20
CA GLU A 610 -11.11 39.58 11.19
C GLU A 610 -10.58 39.32 9.78
N LYS A 611 -9.25 39.25 9.59
CA LYS A 611 -8.65 38.86 8.31
C LYS A 611 -8.90 37.39 7.97
N LEU A 612 -8.83 36.49 8.94
CA LEU A 612 -9.20 35.07 8.76
C LEU A 612 -10.66 34.92 8.36
N VAL A 613 -11.56 35.67 9.01
CA VAL A 613 -13.00 35.68 8.71
C VAL A 613 -13.27 36.24 7.32
N GLU A 614 -12.59 37.30 6.91
CA GLU A 614 -12.72 37.90 5.57
C GLU A 614 -12.37 36.90 4.47
N LEU A 615 -11.31 36.10 4.66
CA LEU A 615 -10.81 35.17 3.65
C LEU A 615 -11.47 33.79 3.67
N PHE A 616 -11.81 33.27 4.86
CA PHE A 616 -12.25 31.87 5.05
C PHE A 616 -13.59 31.72 5.76
N GLY A 617 -14.26 32.81 6.14
CA GLY A 617 -15.46 32.77 6.96
C GLY A 617 -16.66 32.05 6.32
N SER A 618 -16.68 31.93 4.98
CA SER A 618 -17.70 31.19 4.23
C SER A 618 -17.34 29.73 3.91
N THR A 619 -16.07 29.34 4.04
CA THR A 619 -15.58 28.01 3.68
C THR A 619 -15.26 27.14 4.91
N HIS A 620 -14.72 27.73 5.98
CA HIS A 620 -14.31 27.03 7.19
C HIS A 620 -15.08 27.54 8.41
N GLU A 621 -15.96 26.69 8.95
CA GLU A 621 -16.68 26.94 10.21
C GLU A 621 -15.72 27.07 11.41
N GLU A 622 -14.60 26.35 11.37
CA GLU A 622 -13.61 26.26 12.44
C GLU A 622 -12.99 27.62 12.82
N VAL A 623 -12.86 28.54 11.86
CA VAL A 623 -12.37 29.92 12.10
C VAL A 623 -13.22 30.62 13.14
N TRP A 624 -14.54 30.51 13.00
CA TRP A 624 -15.49 31.17 13.90
C TRP A 624 -15.45 30.54 15.29
N VAL A 625 -15.37 29.22 15.36
CA VAL A 625 -15.23 28.48 16.63
C VAL A 625 -13.95 28.88 17.35
N GLN A 626 -12.82 28.91 16.66
CA GLN A 626 -11.53 29.29 17.22
C GLN A 626 -11.50 30.75 17.65
N TYR A 627 -12.12 31.65 16.88
CA TYR A 627 -12.21 33.07 17.25
C TYR A 627 -13.03 33.28 18.53
N VAL A 628 -14.19 32.61 18.61
CA VAL A 628 -15.06 32.67 19.79
C VAL A 628 -14.39 32.05 21.02
N ARG A 629 -13.71 30.91 20.87
CA ARG A 629 -12.94 30.28 21.96
C ARG A 629 -11.77 31.15 22.41
N CYS A 630 -11.01 31.73 21.49
CA CYS A 630 -9.89 32.60 21.85
C CYS A 630 -10.36 33.82 22.66
N LEU A 631 -11.48 34.44 22.28
CA LEU A 631 -12.01 35.60 23.01
C LEU A 631 -12.58 35.25 24.39
N SER A 632 -13.21 34.09 24.53
CA SER A 632 -13.84 33.66 25.78
C SER A 632 -12.84 33.03 26.75
N GLU A 633 -12.05 32.05 26.30
CA GLU A 633 -11.16 31.25 27.16
C GLU A 633 -9.82 31.94 27.42
N ARG A 634 -9.20 32.55 26.39
CA ARG A 634 -7.85 33.14 26.53
C ARG A 634 -7.87 34.63 26.92
N LEU A 635 -8.89 35.38 26.47
CA LEU A 635 -8.97 36.83 26.65
C LEU A 635 -10.06 37.28 27.64
N ALA A 636 -10.96 36.39 28.08
CA ALA A 636 -12.07 36.69 28.98
C ALA A 636 -13.02 37.83 28.50
N LEU A 637 -13.15 38.03 27.19
CA LEU A 637 -14.00 39.07 26.57
C LEU A 637 -15.33 38.48 26.08
N PHE A 638 -16.17 38.06 27.02
CA PHE A 638 -17.42 37.34 26.73
C PHE A 638 -18.45 38.15 25.92
N ALA A 639 -18.54 39.47 26.14
CA ALA A 639 -19.45 40.34 25.40
C ALA A 639 -19.08 40.45 23.90
N ASP A 640 -17.80 40.38 23.57
CA ASP A 640 -17.35 40.39 22.19
C ASP A 640 -17.47 38.99 21.56
N ALA A 641 -17.19 37.93 22.32
CA ALA A 641 -17.38 36.53 21.88
C ALA A 641 -18.83 36.24 21.46
N THR A 642 -19.80 36.71 22.23
CA THR A 642 -21.24 36.56 21.90
C THR A 642 -21.64 37.31 20.64
N ARG A 643 -21.12 38.53 20.41
CA ARG A 643 -21.36 39.29 19.17
C ARG A 643 -20.82 38.56 17.94
N ILE A 644 -19.65 37.96 18.04
CA ILE A 644 -19.03 37.20 16.95
C ILE A 644 -19.74 35.88 16.70
N GLN A 645 -20.17 35.18 17.75
CA GLN A 645 -21.00 33.97 17.64
C GLN A 645 -22.32 34.27 16.91
N GLN A 646 -22.99 35.38 17.23
CA GLN A 646 -24.19 35.81 16.51
C GLN A 646 -23.91 36.11 15.02
N ARG A 647 -22.74 36.68 14.70
CA ARG A 647 -22.32 36.90 13.30
C ARG A 647 -22.05 35.57 12.58
N ALA A 648 -21.42 34.61 13.24
CA ALA A 648 -21.14 33.28 12.70
C ALA A 648 -22.43 32.49 12.39
N LEU A 649 -23.40 32.50 13.31
CA LEU A 649 -24.69 31.80 13.14
C LEU A 649 -25.57 32.39 12.02
N ARG A 650 -25.35 33.66 11.62
CA ARG A 650 -26.02 34.22 10.43
C ARG A 650 -25.53 33.60 9.13
N ILE A 651 -24.27 33.18 9.10
CA ILE A 651 -23.61 32.58 7.93
C ILE A 651 -23.81 31.05 7.96
N TRP A 652 -23.59 30.42 9.12
CA TRP A 652 -23.68 28.97 9.34
C TRP A 652 -24.88 28.61 10.23
N LYS A 653 -26.08 28.57 9.65
CA LYS A 653 -27.34 28.39 10.40
C LYS A 653 -27.54 27.00 11.04
N GLU A 654 -26.85 25.98 10.52
CA GLU A 654 -27.05 24.58 10.92
C GLU A 654 -25.87 23.97 11.68
N SER A 655 -24.86 24.78 12.03
CA SER A 655 -23.66 24.30 12.73
C SER A 655 -23.97 23.87 14.17
N PRO A 656 -23.73 22.60 14.56
CA PRO A 656 -23.88 22.16 15.94
C PRO A 656 -22.77 22.71 16.85
N ALA A 657 -21.54 22.92 16.34
CA ALA A 657 -20.41 23.37 17.15
C ALA A 657 -20.57 24.83 17.61
N LEU A 658 -21.06 25.71 16.73
CA LEU A 658 -21.34 27.11 17.07
C LEU A 658 -22.55 27.28 17.99
N MET A 659 -23.53 26.37 17.91
CA MET A 659 -24.68 26.34 18.83
C MET A 659 -24.29 25.83 20.23
N GLN A 660 -23.34 24.91 20.33
CA GLN A 660 -22.86 24.36 21.62
C GLN A 660 -21.97 25.34 22.41
N LEU A 661 -21.33 26.31 21.75
CA LEU A 661 -20.51 27.35 22.41
C LEU A 661 -21.35 28.43 23.11
N ALA A 662 -22.64 28.20 23.37
CA ALA A 662 -23.51 29.14 24.05
C ALA A 662 -22.97 29.47 25.45
N PHE A 663 -22.37 30.66 25.58
CA PHE A 663 -22.06 31.27 26.87
C PHE A 663 -23.38 31.62 27.53
N SER A 664 -23.89 30.70 28.35
CA SER A 664 -24.95 31.01 29.29
C SER A 664 -24.54 32.25 30.08
N GLY A 665 -25.36 33.29 29.99
CA GLY A 665 -25.05 34.60 30.55
C GLY A 665 -24.65 34.49 32.02
N MET A 666 -23.49 35.04 32.35
CA MET A 666 -23.25 35.62 33.67
C MET A 666 -23.51 37.13 33.58
#